data_AF-A0A222FJL6-F1
#
_entry.id   AF-A0A222FJL6-F1
#
_cell.length_a   1.000
_cell.length_b   1.000
_cell.length_c   1.000
_cell.angle_alpha   90.00
_cell.angle_beta   90.00
_cell.angle_gamma   90.00
#
_symmetry.space_group_name_H-M   'P 1'
#
loop_
_entity.id
_entity.type
_entity.pdbx_description
1 polymer ?
#
loop_
_entity_poly.entity_id
_entity_poly.type
_entity_poly.pdbx_seq_one_letter_code
_entity_poly.pdbx_strand_id
1 'polypeptide(L)'
;MAHIDFEQRFKSIDSDNDGVGSNTDDNNDGLNDVDETNLNGTNPLSSDTDNDGMLDGWEIQHHLQAVINDADLDSDKDSVRNLDEFTADSDPSPPVLVRSYPQHNQVDVLSTSVLEVVFSKSIAFDSVDEYSVVLTDGNSDVQGDRNVVEDKLTFTPKIPLQSNHDYVLRINHTVTDLAGNELNSDIQVSFTTQSGYQVSGSAMESGVLLNEVLFKLIDGSSESVIESADGNFSFIEQESGSYIITASKLGYIFTPEKIQVQVDGSGLSEVNFEAVPVPTINVPADYPTIQSAIDNAINGATILVDDGEYVENLSINKPVTLQSVNGAALTKIRAQSHAKNVVFVNAPNVTVKGFDLFGSAYYPAIYFAAESHNGIIEDNLCGYDRSHYNHSGIEVVGSDNVEVRNNDCHFYGLVGIRLDDSNSAIVQNNRVSDQDRDGISIYECSGCRVEQNTVTKNKTGINLRRGKNNMVMGNNSSSNNQHGIHFDDVRGDNYVGENITNSNKEVGIKVESSGITEIVNNEVNQNSITGVFVYQSSGSKVLGNTSKSNRHYGIYIRTSDGCSVVDNVVESNNEGGLILSNSDHARIKNNKIHFNSPSGVELSWSSNNEIFLNSIKTRTTGMTAKTLGLTRSSDNVIYLNRFVNNGSGTIIHSDNGSVNRWYSDGLVNYDFMGQSFQGYLGNFFDGHDLTDSNSDGITDTVQVLMGDEPAAQYPLTREPENYLIFD
;
A
#
# COMPACT_ATOMS: atom_id res chain seq x y z
N MET A 1 11.70 -10.32 -1.20
CA MET A 1 11.79 -11.35 -0.14
C MET A 1 13.02 -12.18 -0.45
N ALA A 2 14.07 -12.29 0.36
CA ALA A 2 14.31 -11.89 1.75
C ALA A 2 15.80 -11.49 1.92
N HIS A 3 16.06 -10.54 2.83
CA HIS A 3 17.40 -10.21 3.35
C HIS A 3 17.65 -11.08 4.59
N ILE A 4 18.79 -11.76 4.68
CA ILE A 4 19.30 -12.32 5.93
C ILE A 4 20.79 -11.97 6.03
N ASP A 5 21.12 -11.35 7.17
CA ASP A 5 22.41 -10.82 7.60
C ASP A 5 23.33 -11.93 8.13
N PHE A 6 24.64 -11.83 7.89
CA PHE A 6 25.63 -12.91 8.03
C PHE A 6 26.76 -12.53 8.99
N GLU A 7 26.43 -12.16 10.22
CA GLU A 7 27.41 -12.14 11.32
C GLU A 7 26.85 -12.85 12.54
N GLN A 8 27.30 -14.11 12.78
CA GLN A 8 27.60 -14.70 14.09
C GLN A 8 27.88 -16.21 13.97
N ARG A 9 29.08 -16.67 14.38
CA ARG A 9 29.30 -17.90 15.21
C ARG A 9 30.80 -18.24 15.47
N PHE A 10 31.09 -18.52 16.76
CA PHE A 10 32.16 -19.29 17.42
C PHE A 10 33.41 -18.59 18.04
N LYS A 11 33.47 -18.61 19.39
CA LYS A 11 34.68 -18.63 20.26
C LYS A 11 34.43 -19.50 21.51
N SER A 12 35.50 -20.00 22.14
CA SER A 12 35.64 -21.19 23.02
C SER A 12 35.60 -20.97 24.55
N ILE A 13 35.28 -22.06 25.28
CA ILE A 13 35.40 -22.35 26.74
C ILE A 13 36.79 -21.98 27.33
N ASP A 14 36.78 -21.25 28.46
CA ASP A 14 37.89 -20.66 29.27
C ASP A 14 39.25 -20.50 28.57
N SER A 15 39.46 -19.31 27.98
CA SER A 15 40.62 -19.02 27.13
C SER A 15 41.83 -18.43 27.87
N ASP A 16 41.69 -17.99 29.12
CA ASP A 16 42.77 -17.33 29.86
C ASP A 16 43.07 -17.89 31.26
N ASN A 17 42.29 -18.86 31.73
CA ASN A 17 42.65 -19.78 32.82
C ASN A 17 42.99 -19.02 34.13
N ASP A 18 42.30 -17.90 34.37
CA ASP A 18 42.45 -17.03 35.53
C ASP A 18 41.52 -17.40 36.69
N GLY A 19 40.69 -18.43 36.49
CA GLY A 19 39.71 -18.93 37.46
C GLY A 19 38.40 -18.16 37.47
N VAL A 20 38.16 -17.30 36.47
CA VAL A 20 36.92 -16.57 36.23
C VAL A 20 36.51 -16.83 34.78
N GLY A 21 35.41 -17.54 34.57
CA GLY A 21 35.03 -18.06 33.27
C GLY A 21 34.75 -16.97 32.21
N SER A 22 34.81 -17.38 30.94
CA SER A 22 34.94 -16.46 29.80
C SER A 22 33.64 -15.80 29.33
N ASN A 23 32.57 -15.83 30.15
CA ASN A 23 31.16 -15.47 29.88
C ASN A 23 30.27 -16.58 29.30
N THR A 24 30.69 -17.84 29.46
CA THR A 24 29.91 -19.05 29.15
C THR A 24 29.31 -19.66 30.43
N ASP A 25 28.45 -20.66 30.32
CA ASP A 25 28.03 -21.50 31.46
C ASP A 25 29.06 -22.63 31.59
N ASP A 26 30.10 -22.40 32.41
CA ASP A 26 31.27 -23.27 32.44
C ASP A 26 31.04 -24.56 33.28
N ASN A 27 30.13 -24.53 34.26
CA ASN A 27 29.80 -25.68 35.12
C ASN A 27 28.56 -26.48 34.64
N ASN A 28 27.79 -25.96 33.69
CA ASN A 28 26.54 -26.50 33.11
C ASN A 28 25.39 -26.68 34.12
N ASP A 29 25.26 -25.79 35.10
CA ASP A 29 24.11 -25.74 36.00
C ASP A 29 22.96 -24.84 35.50
N GLY A 30 23.18 -24.12 34.40
CA GLY A 30 22.20 -23.23 33.79
C GLY A 30 22.44 -21.73 34.03
N LEU A 31 23.48 -21.33 34.76
CA LEU A 31 23.92 -19.94 34.90
C LEU A 31 25.23 -19.69 34.14
N ASN A 32 25.42 -18.47 33.61
CA ASN A 32 26.71 -18.08 33.06
C ASN A 32 27.59 -17.44 34.13
N ASP A 33 28.91 -17.47 33.94
CA ASP A 33 29.89 -17.05 34.94
C ASP A 33 29.71 -15.59 35.42
N VAL A 34 29.18 -14.71 34.55
CA VAL A 34 28.94 -13.29 34.86
C VAL A 34 27.74 -13.13 35.79
N ASP A 35 26.66 -13.89 35.55
CA ASP A 35 25.45 -13.87 36.38
C ASP A 35 25.71 -14.53 37.74
N GLU A 36 26.49 -15.61 37.76
CA GLU A 36 26.94 -16.27 38.99
C GLU A 36 27.76 -15.30 39.86
N THR A 37 28.75 -14.62 39.28
CA THR A 37 29.65 -13.73 40.05
C THR A 37 29.05 -12.38 40.43
N ASN A 38 28.29 -11.72 39.54
CA ASN A 38 27.88 -10.33 39.73
C ASN A 38 26.44 -10.17 40.23
N LEU A 39 25.57 -11.15 40.01
CA LEU A 39 24.14 -11.04 40.35
C LEU A 39 23.74 -11.98 41.49
N ASN A 40 24.21 -13.22 41.46
CA ASN A 40 23.71 -14.28 42.35
C ASN A 40 24.70 -14.67 43.47
N GLY A 41 25.99 -14.35 43.31
CA GLY A 41 27.02 -14.61 44.32
C GLY A 41 27.47 -16.08 44.40
N THR A 42 27.12 -16.90 43.40
CA THR A 42 27.47 -18.32 43.28
C THR A 42 28.88 -18.49 42.68
N ASN A 43 29.42 -19.71 42.75
CA ASN A 43 30.76 -20.04 42.30
C ASN A 43 30.74 -20.63 40.87
N PRO A 44 31.30 -19.93 39.85
CA PRO A 44 31.26 -20.38 38.44
C PRO A 44 31.86 -21.75 38.14
N LEU A 45 32.61 -22.33 39.09
CA LEU A 45 33.24 -23.63 38.95
C LEU A 45 32.54 -24.72 39.78
N SER A 46 31.46 -24.40 40.50
CA SER A 46 30.70 -25.31 41.35
C SER A 46 29.23 -25.25 40.95
N SER A 47 28.68 -26.36 40.45
CA SER A 47 27.26 -26.45 40.07
C SER A 47 26.28 -26.44 41.25
N ASP A 48 26.82 -26.47 42.48
CA ASP A 48 26.13 -26.47 43.77
C ASP A 48 27.09 -25.76 44.73
N THR A 49 26.85 -24.47 44.98
CA THR A 49 27.78 -23.59 45.70
C THR A 49 27.74 -23.84 47.20
N ASP A 50 26.57 -24.14 47.78
CA ASP A 50 26.41 -24.31 49.22
C ASP A 50 26.41 -25.78 49.70
N ASN A 51 26.47 -26.72 48.75
CA ASN A 51 26.55 -28.17 48.94
C ASN A 51 25.31 -28.77 49.64
N ASP A 52 24.12 -28.21 49.39
CA ASP A 52 22.87 -28.74 49.92
C ASP A 52 22.19 -29.80 49.05
N GLY A 53 22.70 -29.98 47.83
CA GLY A 53 22.25 -31.00 46.89
C GLY A 53 21.29 -30.50 45.80
N MET A 54 20.98 -29.21 45.76
CA MET A 54 20.30 -28.53 44.65
C MET A 54 21.33 -27.83 43.74
N LEU A 55 20.96 -27.57 42.48
CA LEU A 55 21.85 -26.89 41.54
C LEU A 55 21.61 -25.39 41.59
N ASP A 56 22.69 -24.59 41.59
CA ASP A 56 22.62 -23.12 41.71
C ASP A 56 21.67 -22.50 40.67
N GLY A 57 21.79 -22.93 39.40
CA GLY A 57 20.93 -22.45 38.33
C GLY A 57 19.47 -22.83 38.48
N TRP A 58 19.18 -24.01 39.05
CA TRP A 58 17.81 -24.41 39.35
C TRP A 58 17.21 -23.57 40.48
N GLU A 59 17.98 -23.32 41.54
CA GLU A 59 17.53 -22.51 42.67
C GLU A 59 17.24 -21.06 42.25
N ILE A 60 18.14 -20.44 41.48
CA ILE A 60 17.93 -19.07 40.99
C ILE A 60 16.71 -18.99 40.06
N GLN A 61 16.50 -19.99 39.19
CA GLN A 61 15.32 -20.06 38.33
C GLN A 61 14.02 -20.14 39.15
N HIS A 62 14.05 -20.80 40.31
CA HIS A 62 12.91 -20.96 41.20
C HIS A 62 12.92 -19.97 42.37
N HIS A 63 13.72 -18.90 42.31
CA HIS A 63 13.80 -17.86 43.34
C HIS A 63 14.14 -18.38 44.77
N LEU A 64 14.90 -19.48 44.85
CA LEU A 64 15.51 -20.03 46.07
C LEU A 64 16.92 -19.45 46.30
N GLN A 65 17.61 -19.88 47.37
CA GLN A 65 18.89 -19.29 47.82
C GLN A 65 20.12 -20.17 47.53
N ALA A 66 20.66 -20.09 46.31
CA ALA A 66 21.85 -20.86 45.84
C ALA A 66 23.18 -20.69 46.61
N VAL A 67 23.23 -19.87 47.67
CA VAL A 67 24.45 -19.66 48.48
C VAL A 67 24.21 -19.94 49.98
N ILE A 68 23.00 -20.38 50.33
CA ILE A 68 22.57 -20.66 51.70
C ILE A 68 21.68 -21.90 51.67
N ASN A 69 22.17 -22.99 52.28
CA ASN A 69 21.45 -24.26 52.35
C ASN A 69 20.00 -24.06 52.83
N ASP A 70 19.09 -24.15 51.87
CA ASP A 70 17.65 -24.01 52.06
C ASP A 70 16.88 -25.28 51.63
N ALA A 71 17.59 -26.34 51.23
CA ALA A 71 17.08 -27.68 50.92
C ALA A 71 15.99 -28.22 51.86
N ASP A 72 16.07 -27.91 53.16
CA ASP A 72 15.11 -28.35 54.18
C ASP A 72 13.92 -27.39 54.43
N LEU A 73 13.91 -26.22 53.78
CA LEU A 73 12.80 -25.26 53.85
C LEU A 73 11.64 -25.68 52.93
N ASP A 74 10.49 -25.10 53.21
CA ASP A 74 9.23 -25.23 52.47
C ASP A 74 8.82 -23.81 52.08
N SER A 75 9.35 -23.34 50.94
CA SER A 75 9.32 -21.94 50.52
C SER A 75 7.92 -21.48 50.10
N ASP A 76 7.13 -22.35 49.51
CA ASP A 76 5.73 -22.10 49.11
C ASP A 76 4.67 -22.56 50.12
N LYS A 77 5.09 -23.28 51.17
CA LYS A 77 4.25 -23.75 52.29
C LYS A 77 3.26 -24.84 51.90
N ASP A 78 3.55 -25.60 50.86
CA ASP A 78 2.72 -26.73 50.41
C ASP A 78 2.96 -28.03 51.23
N SER A 79 3.87 -27.97 52.22
CA SER A 79 4.33 -29.08 53.06
C SER A 79 5.31 -30.05 52.40
N VAL A 80 5.89 -29.71 51.26
CA VAL A 80 7.04 -30.38 50.63
C VAL A 80 8.28 -29.50 50.86
N ARG A 81 9.48 -30.12 50.91
CA ARG A 81 10.74 -29.37 51.08
C ARG A 81 11.36 -29.08 49.73
N ASN A 82 12.07 -27.95 49.60
CA ASN A 82 12.75 -27.54 48.37
C ASN A 82 13.57 -28.67 47.72
N LEU A 83 14.33 -29.45 48.51
CA LEU A 83 15.11 -30.58 47.97
C LEU A 83 14.25 -31.73 47.43
N ASP A 84 13.15 -32.03 48.10
CA ASP A 84 12.23 -33.08 47.63
C ASP A 84 11.58 -32.63 46.30
N GLU A 85 11.28 -31.35 46.17
CA GLU A 85 10.76 -30.73 44.95
C GLU A 85 11.76 -30.67 43.81
N PHE A 86 13.02 -30.33 44.10
CA PHE A 86 14.13 -30.43 43.16
C PHE A 86 14.24 -31.84 42.58
N THR A 87 14.15 -32.87 43.43
CA THR A 87 14.19 -34.27 42.95
C THR A 87 12.94 -34.69 42.18
N ALA A 88 11.81 -34.03 42.43
CA ALA A 88 10.54 -34.28 41.77
C ALA A 88 10.33 -33.43 40.50
N ASP A 89 11.21 -32.45 40.25
CA ASP A 89 11.06 -31.43 39.21
C ASP A 89 9.74 -30.64 39.36
N SER A 90 9.37 -30.28 40.60
CA SER A 90 8.22 -29.43 40.93
C SER A 90 8.61 -27.98 41.25
N ASP A 91 7.64 -27.06 41.32
CA ASP A 91 7.86 -25.63 41.54
C ASP A 91 7.78 -25.26 43.03
N PRO A 92 8.90 -24.90 43.69
CA PRO A 92 8.98 -24.70 45.14
C PRO A 92 8.67 -23.27 45.61
N SER A 93 8.19 -22.39 44.72
CA SER A 93 8.21 -20.94 45.00
C SER A 93 6.89 -20.22 44.73
N PRO A 94 6.48 -19.29 45.62
CA PRO A 94 5.37 -18.37 45.37
C PRO A 94 5.60 -17.41 44.20
N PRO A 95 4.55 -16.98 43.50
CA PRO A 95 4.64 -15.83 42.58
C PRO A 95 4.94 -14.54 43.35
N VAL A 96 5.76 -13.66 42.76
CA VAL A 96 6.16 -12.37 43.35
C VAL A 96 5.79 -11.21 42.42
N LEU A 97 5.36 -10.08 42.99
CA LEU A 97 5.09 -8.86 42.24
C LEU A 97 6.38 -8.31 41.59
N VAL A 98 6.43 -8.25 40.26
CA VAL A 98 7.54 -7.65 39.51
C VAL A 98 7.28 -6.16 39.25
N ARG A 99 6.10 -5.81 38.75
CA ARG A 99 5.69 -4.42 38.51
C ARG A 99 4.18 -4.27 38.46
N SER A 100 3.72 -3.03 38.65
CA SER A 100 2.33 -2.64 38.42
C SER A 100 2.24 -1.40 37.55
N TYR A 101 1.14 -1.31 36.79
CA TYR A 101 0.63 -0.08 36.23
C TYR A 101 -0.82 0.11 36.70
N PRO A 102 -1.16 1.24 37.31
CA PRO A 102 -0.27 2.31 37.76
C PRO A 102 0.77 1.82 38.76
N GLN A 103 1.88 2.55 38.89
CA GLN A 103 2.82 2.33 39.99
C GLN A 103 2.16 2.73 41.32
N HIS A 104 2.56 2.10 42.42
CA HIS A 104 2.05 2.44 43.74
C HIS A 104 2.31 3.94 44.07
N ASN A 105 1.25 4.66 44.45
CA ASN A 105 1.15 6.12 44.61
C ASN A 105 1.36 6.95 43.33
N GLN A 106 1.17 6.37 42.14
CA GLN A 106 1.22 7.15 40.90
C GLN A 106 0.06 8.16 40.87
N VAL A 107 0.39 9.41 40.54
CA VAL A 107 -0.60 10.46 40.22
C VAL A 107 -0.78 10.58 38.72
N ASP A 108 -1.80 11.32 38.30
CA ASP A 108 -2.09 11.58 36.90
C ASP A 108 -2.32 10.32 36.07
N VAL A 109 -3.02 9.34 36.63
CA VAL A 109 -3.49 8.15 35.90
C VAL A 109 -4.71 8.49 35.05
N LEU A 110 -4.74 8.06 33.78
CA LEU A 110 -5.90 8.26 32.91
C LEU A 110 -7.12 7.52 33.47
N SER A 111 -8.29 8.15 33.45
CA SER A 111 -9.55 7.54 33.93
C SER A 111 -9.95 6.27 33.18
N THR A 112 -9.42 6.06 31.99
CA THR A 112 -9.64 4.88 31.13
C THR A 112 -8.53 3.83 31.23
N SER A 113 -7.56 4.01 32.14
CA SER A 113 -6.43 3.10 32.28
C SER A 113 -6.88 1.68 32.62
N VAL A 114 -6.36 0.71 31.88
CA VAL A 114 -6.37 -0.71 32.29
C VAL A 114 -5.27 -0.88 33.33
N LEU A 115 -5.62 -1.43 34.50
CA LEU A 115 -4.64 -1.70 35.54
C LEU A 115 -3.96 -3.03 35.22
N GLU A 116 -2.64 -3.08 35.30
CA GLU A 116 -1.80 -4.23 35.01
C GLU A 116 -0.92 -4.56 36.21
N VAL A 117 -0.85 -5.84 36.56
CA VAL A 117 0.08 -6.38 37.55
C VAL A 117 0.82 -7.55 36.91
N VAL A 118 2.14 -7.47 36.92
CA VAL A 118 3.03 -8.51 36.36
C VAL A 118 3.74 -9.21 37.50
N PHE A 119 3.66 -10.53 37.50
CA PHE A 119 4.29 -11.41 38.48
C PHE A 119 5.57 -12.03 37.93
N SER A 120 6.33 -12.70 38.79
CA SER A 120 7.55 -13.42 38.41
C SER A 120 7.25 -14.70 37.61
N LYS A 121 6.03 -15.21 37.70
CA LYS A 121 5.56 -16.47 37.11
C LYS A 121 4.11 -16.37 36.66
N SER A 122 3.66 -17.34 35.85
CA SER A 122 2.28 -17.39 35.35
C SER A 122 1.25 -17.59 36.46
N ILE A 123 0.16 -16.85 36.40
CA ILE A 123 -0.91 -16.88 37.40
C ILE A 123 -2.05 -17.82 36.95
N ALA A 124 -2.61 -18.59 37.88
CA ALA A 124 -3.78 -19.42 37.61
C ALA A 124 -5.05 -18.56 37.53
N PHE A 125 -5.65 -18.53 36.34
CA PHE A 125 -6.90 -17.77 36.10
C PHE A 125 -8.04 -18.16 37.06
N ASP A 126 -8.14 -19.44 37.44
CA ASP A 126 -9.19 -19.94 38.33
C ASP A 126 -9.03 -19.47 39.80
N SER A 127 -7.88 -18.90 40.16
CA SER A 127 -7.63 -18.27 41.48
C SER A 127 -8.07 -16.79 41.52
N VAL A 128 -8.41 -16.21 40.37
CA VAL A 128 -8.77 -14.80 40.22
C VAL A 128 -10.28 -14.62 40.13
N ASP A 129 -10.87 -14.00 41.15
CA ASP A 129 -12.30 -13.74 41.22
C ASP A 129 -12.62 -12.36 41.82
N GLU A 130 -13.92 -12.06 41.93
CA GLU A 130 -14.44 -10.78 42.44
C GLU A 130 -14.01 -10.42 43.86
N TYR A 131 -13.51 -11.38 44.63
CA TYR A 131 -13.03 -11.20 46.00
C TYR A 131 -11.50 -11.20 46.11
N SER A 132 -10.80 -11.92 45.22
CA SER A 132 -9.34 -12.03 45.25
C SER A 132 -8.65 -10.85 44.55
N VAL A 133 -9.31 -10.17 43.61
CA VAL A 133 -8.81 -8.91 43.01
C VAL A 133 -9.89 -7.84 43.12
N VAL A 134 -9.62 -6.72 43.78
CA VAL A 134 -10.63 -5.66 44.03
C VAL A 134 -10.02 -4.29 43.81
N LEU A 135 -10.66 -3.47 42.99
CA LEU A 135 -10.36 -2.04 42.90
C LEU A 135 -11.39 -1.27 43.74
N THR A 136 -10.94 -0.41 44.65
CA THR A 136 -11.82 0.43 45.48
C THR A 136 -11.46 1.90 45.41
N ASP A 137 -12.46 2.77 45.51
CA ASP A 137 -12.34 4.23 45.60
C ASP A 137 -12.24 4.74 47.06
N GLY A 138 -12.09 3.80 48.01
CA GLY A 138 -12.09 4.05 49.46
C GLY A 138 -13.46 3.99 50.13
N ASN A 139 -14.55 4.06 49.37
CA ASN A 139 -15.93 3.98 49.86
C ASN A 139 -16.69 2.77 49.33
N SER A 140 -16.39 2.34 48.10
CA SER A 140 -17.06 1.27 47.37
C SER A 140 -16.11 0.56 46.40
N ASP A 141 -16.50 -0.63 45.95
CA ASP A 141 -15.76 -1.40 44.97
C ASP A 141 -16.15 -0.99 43.55
N VAL A 142 -15.15 -0.77 42.70
CA VAL A 142 -15.30 -0.44 41.29
C VAL A 142 -15.59 -1.71 40.50
N GLN A 143 -16.62 -1.67 39.65
CA GLN A 143 -16.94 -2.79 38.77
C GLN A 143 -15.96 -2.84 37.59
N GLY A 144 -15.39 -4.01 37.34
CA GLY A 144 -14.41 -4.21 36.28
C GLY A 144 -14.24 -5.67 35.91
N ASP A 145 -13.77 -5.91 34.69
CA ASP A 145 -13.43 -7.23 34.18
C ASP A 145 -11.98 -7.55 34.54
N ARG A 146 -11.70 -8.84 34.80
CA ARG A 146 -10.38 -9.32 35.22
C ARG A 146 -9.92 -10.36 34.23
N ASN A 147 -8.67 -10.28 33.84
CA ASN A 147 -8.09 -11.22 32.90
C ASN A 147 -6.69 -11.61 33.35
N VAL A 148 -6.31 -12.84 33.05
CA VAL A 148 -4.94 -13.33 33.26
C VAL A 148 -4.42 -13.88 31.95
N VAL A 149 -3.24 -13.43 31.55
CA VAL A 149 -2.49 -13.96 30.40
C VAL A 149 -1.08 -14.21 30.88
N GLU A 150 -0.69 -15.47 30.99
CA GLU A 150 0.61 -15.88 31.53
C GLU A 150 0.87 -15.23 32.91
N ASP A 151 1.94 -14.44 33.05
CA ASP A 151 2.38 -13.75 34.26
C ASP A 151 1.64 -12.43 34.54
N LYS A 152 0.70 -12.05 33.67
CA LYS A 152 0.04 -10.75 33.68
C LYS A 152 -1.41 -10.85 34.09
N LEU A 153 -1.76 -10.12 35.16
CA LEU A 153 -3.12 -9.89 35.61
C LEU A 153 -3.56 -8.49 35.21
N THR A 154 -4.72 -8.36 34.55
CA THR A 154 -5.32 -7.05 34.24
C THR A 154 -6.68 -6.86 34.90
N PHE A 155 -6.96 -5.62 35.27
CA PHE A 155 -8.28 -5.15 35.72
C PHE A 155 -8.74 -4.01 34.82
N THR A 156 -9.87 -4.20 34.14
CA THR A 156 -10.46 -3.20 33.22
C THR A 156 -11.75 -2.65 33.83
N PRO A 157 -11.77 -1.39 34.32
CA PRO A 157 -12.99 -0.76 34.82
C PRO A 157 -14.10 -0.74 33.75
N LYS A 158 -15.35 -1.09 34.12
CA LYS A 158 -16.50 -1.07 33.19
C LYS A 158 -16.95 0.34 32.80
N ILE A 159 -16.63 1.32 33.64
CA ILE A 159 -16.95 2.73 33.45
C ILE A 159 -15.65 3.52 33.75
N PRO A 160 -15.34 4.60 33.02
CA PRO A 160 -14.19 5.44 33.32
C PRO A 160 -14.15 5.87 34.80
N LEU A 161 -12.97 5.79 35.40
CA LEU A 161 -12.74 6.19 36.80
C LEU A 161 -13.02 7.69 36.98
N GLN A 162 -13.54 8.07 38.13
CA GLN A 162 -13.72 9.49 38.48
C GLN A 162 -12.37 10.20 38.49
N SER A 163 -12.32 11.39 37.88
CA SER A 163 -11.14 12.27 37.84
C SER A 163 -10.78 12.83 39.21
N ASN A 164 -9.50 13.11 39.44
CA ASN A 164 -8.97 13.65 40.71
C ASN A 164 -9.41 12.85 41.95
N HIS A 165 -9.50 11.53 41.80
CA HIS A 165 -9.91 10.62 42.87
C HIS A 165 -8.85 9.54 43.11
N ASP A 166 -8.73 9.12 44.38
CA ASP A 166 -7.79 8.10 44.83
C ASP A 166 -8.40 6.71 44.75
N TYR A 167 -7.65 5.75 44.20
CA TYR A 167 -8.04 4.35 44.09
C TYR A 167 -6.98 3.42 44.66
N VAL A 168 -7.40 2.24 45.11
CA VAL A 168 -6.53 1.16 45.58
C VAL A 168 -6.94 -0.15 44.91
N LEU A 169 -6.04 -0.74 44.13
CA LEU A 169 -6.13 -2.13 43.67
C LEU A 169 -5.58 -3.06 44.76
N ARG A 170 -6.37 -4.05 45.16
CA ARG A 170 -6.03 -5.08 46.14
C ARG A 170 -6.01 -6.44 45.47
N ILE A 171 -4.95 -7.22 45.68
CA ILE A 171 -4.84 -8.61 45.26
C ILE A 171 -4.60 -9.44 46.53
N ASN A 172 -5.50 -10.37 46.81
CA ASN A 172 -5.47 -11.22 47.98
C ASN A 172 -4.37 -12.30 47.83
N HIS A 173 -3.73 -12.67 48.94
CA HIS A 173 -2.70 -13.70 48.97
C HIS A 173 -3.16 -15.06 48.41
N THR A 174 -4.48 -15.34 48.42
CA THR A 174 -5.06 -16.59 47.88
C THR A 174 -4.97 -16.73 46.35
N VAL A 175 -4.49 -15.70 45.62
CA VAL A 175 -4.17 -15.86 44.19
C VAL A 175 -2.96 -16.77 44.06
N THR A 176 -3.04 -17.76 43.16
CA THR A 176 -1.99 -18.77 42.98
C THR A 176 -1.36 -18.70 41.60
N ASP A 177 -0.15 -19.26 41.48
CA ASP A 177 0.39 -19.66 40.18
C ASP A 177 -0.28 -20.96 39.65
N LEU A 178 0.24 -21.47 38.54
CA LEU A 178 -0.22 -22.72 37.92
C LEU A 178 0.16 -23.99 38.70
N ALA A 179 1.17 -23.93 39.57
CA ALA A 179 1.55 -25.03 40.45
C ALA A 179 0.64 -25.09 41.71
N GLY A 180 -0.01 -23.99 42.04
CA GLY A 180 -0.93 -23.87 43.17
C GLY A 180 -0.35 -23.05 44.33
N ASN A 181 0.81 -22.42 44.14
CA ASN A 181 1.50 -21.67 45.19
C ASN A 181 0.84 -20.31 45.39
N GLU A 182 0.41 -20.02 46.61
CA GLU A 182 -0.22 -18.75 46.99
C GLU A 182 0.81 -17.61 47.05
N LEU A 183 0.37 -16.38 46.83
CA LEU A 183 1.22 -15.20 47.03
C LEU A 183 1.68 -15.09 48.49
N ASN A 184 2.89 -14.57 48.70
CA ASN A 184 3.45 -14.38 50.05
C ASN A 184 2.63 -13.47 50.98
N SER A 185 1.91 -12.50 50.41
CA SER A 185 1.04 -11.57 51.13
C SER A 185 0.10 -10.83 50.19
N ASP A 186 -0.98 -10.24 50.72
CA ASP A 186 -1.84 -9.34 49.95
C ASP A 186 -1.03 -8.18 49.33
N ILE A 187 -1.29 -7.88 48.05
CA ILE A 187 -0.69 -6.75 47.31
C ILE A 187 -1.66 -5.58 47.28
N GLN A 188 -1.15 -4.36 47.50
CA GLN A 188 -1.95 -3.12 47.39
C GLN A 188 -1.24 -2.07 46.52
N VAL A 189 -1.91 -1.62 45.47
CA VAL A 189 -1.43 -0.59 44.53
C VAL A 189 -2.38 0.60 44.57
N SER A 190 -1.97 1.70 45.18
CA SER A 190 -2.72 2.96 45.22
C SER A 190 -2.35 3.88 44.05
N PHE A 191 -3.28 4.70 43.57
CA PHE A 191 -3.02 5.73 42.57
C PHE A 191 -4.09 6.83 42.58
N THR A 192 -3.78 7.99 41.98
CA THR A 192 -4.71 9.12 41.82
C THR A 192 -4.92 9.40 40.33
N THR A 193 -6.18 9.51 39.90
CA THR A 193 -6.52 9.84 38.50
C THR A 193 -6.33 11.34 38.18
N GLN A 194 -6.08 11.68 36.92
CA GLN A 194 -5.90 13.06 36.43
C GLN A 194 -7.09 14.01 36.71
N SER A 195 -6.83 15.31 36.77
CA SER A 195 -7.84 16.39 36.79
C SER A 195 -8.18 16.83 35.35
N GLY A 196 -9.47 17.06 35.01
CA GLY A 196 -9.88 17.53 33.67
C GLY A 196 -11.28 18.14 33.63
N TYR A 197 -11.61 18.87 32.55
CA TYR A 197 -12.91 19.53 32.33
C TYR A 197 -13.83 18.65 31.48
N GLN A 198 -14.93 18.20 32.06
CA GLN A 198 -15.88 17.34 31.35
C GLN A 198 -16.71 18.15 30.34
N VAL A 199 -16.80 17.69 29.08
CA VAL A 199 -17.71 18.22 28.05
C VAL A 199 -18.68 17.13 27.64
N SER A 200 -19.96 17.30 27.99
CA SER A 200 -20.99 16.26 27.83
C SER A 200 -22.24 16.76 27.14
N GLY A 201 -22.96 15.83 26.55
CA GLY A 201 -24.17 16.11 25.78
C GLY A 201 -24.80 14.85 25.23
N SER A 202 -25.75 15.01 24.33
CA SER A 202 -26.51 13.89 23.77
C SER A 202 -27.00 14.13 22.35
N ALA A 203 -27.39 13.06 21.68
CA ALA A 203 -28.13 13.07 20.43
C ALA A 203 -29.52 12.52 20.66
N MET A 204 -30.54 13.22 20.17
CA MET A 204 -31.94 12.85 20.37
C MET A 204 -32.69 12.80 19.04
N GLU A 205 -33.54 11.80 18.84
CA GLU A 205 -34.56 11.77 17.79
C GLU A 205 -35.93 12.04 18.43
N SER A 206 -36.56 13.16 18.08
CA SER A 206 -37.88 13.54 18.62
C SER A 206 -37.95 13.51 20.15
N GLY A 207 -36.86 13.93 20.81
CA GLY A 207 -36.73 13.96 22.26
C GLY A 207 -36.41 12.61 22.94
N VAL A 208 -36.12 11.56 22.16
CA VAL A 208 -35.64 10.26 22.67
C VAL A 208 -34.17 10.10 22.31
N LEU A 209 -33.34 9.61 23.23
CA LEU A 209 -31.92 9.37 22.96
C LEU A 209 -31.73 8.43 21.76
N LEU A 210 -30.88 8.85 20.83
CA LEU A 210 -30.54 8.10 19.64
C LEU A 210 -29.29 7.26 19.89
N ASN A 211 -29.44 5.94 19.89
CA ASN A 211 -28.33 5.00 20.07
C ASN A 211 -27.31 5.06 18.92
N GLU A 212 -26.12 4.49 19.13
CA GLU A 212 -25.10 4.27 18.08
C GLU A 212 -24.72 5.55 17.32
N VAL A 213 -24.50 6.65 18.06
CA VAL A 213 -24.08 7.94 17.50
C VAL A 213 -22.59 8.12 17.73
N LEU A 214 -21.87 8.47 16.68
CA LEU A 214 -20.45 8.82 16.75
C LEU A 214 -20.31 10.33 16.97
N PHE A 215 -19.72 10.70 18.10
CA PHE A 215 -19.39 12.07 18.44
C PHE A 215 -17.91 12.32 18.25
N LYS A 216 -17.57 13.50 17.73
CA LYS A 216 -16.20 13.92 17.50
C LYS A 216 -15.97 15.29 18.10
N LEU A 217 -14.91 15.44 18.89
CA LEU A 217 -14.43 16.70 19.42
C LEU A 217 -13.15 17.09 18.65
N ILE A 218 -13.07 18.34 18.19
CA ILE A 218 -11.97 18.87 17.40
C ILE A 218 -11.37 20.09 18.12
N ASP A 219 -10.06 20.06 18.33
CA ASP A 219 -9.24 21.17 18.84
C ASP A 219 -8.10 21.49 17.85
N GLY A 220 -8.29 22.52 17.03
CA GLY A 220 -7.33 22.87 15.98
C GLY A 220 -7.13 21.73 14.98
N SER A 221 -6.05 20.95 15.15
CA SER A 221 -5.71 19.78 14.33
C SER A 221 -5.85 18.42 15.04
N SER A 222 -6.17 18.39 16.34
CA SER A 222 -6.39 17.15 17.09
C SER A 222 -7.88 16.78 17.11
N GLU A 223 -8.17 15.47 17.15
CA GLU A 223 -9.52 14.92 17.10
C GLU A 223 -9.68 13.78 18.11
N SER A 224 -10.75 13.85 18.90
CA SER A 224 -11.17 12.81 19.85
C SER A 224 -12.53 12.27 19.43
N VAL A 225 -12.73 10.95 19.49
CA VAL A 225 -13.96 10.29 19.01
C VAL A 225 -14.56 9.41 20.11
N ILE A 226 -15.88 9.47 20.26
CA ILE A 226 -16.67 8.59 21.14
C ILE A 226 -17.78 7.94 20.31
N GLU A 227 -17.84 6.62 20.31
CA GLU A 227 -19.00 5.86 19.84
C GLU A 227 -19.96 5.66 21.00
N SER A 228 -21.10 6.35 20.96
CA SER A 228 -22.10 6.30 22.01
C SER A 228 -23.15 5.23 21.72
N ALA A 229 -23.24 4.20 22.56
CA ALA A 229 -24.26 3.17 22.46
C ALA A 229 -25.66 3.68 22.86
N ASP A 230 -25.74 4.72 23.70
CA ASP A 230 -26.99 5.20 24.31
C ASP A 230 -27.37 6.62 23.88
N GLY A 231 -26.59 7.25 23.00
CA GLY A 231 -26.79 8.60 22.51
C GLY A 231 -26.19 9.70 23.38
N ASN A 232 -25.57 9.38 24.52
CA ASN A 232 -24.85 10.34 25.36
C ASN A 232 -23.35 10.32 25.09
N PHE A 233 -22.67 11.46 25.19
CA PHE A 233 -21.22 11.53 25.15
C PHE A 233 -20.66 12.35 26.31
N SER A 234 -19.38 12.09 26.62
CA SER A 234 -18.62 12.82 27.63
C SER A 234 -17.14 12.81 27.29
N PHE A 235 -16.62 13.91 26.78
CA PHE A 235 -15.18 14.16 26.62
C PHE A 235 -14.59 14.73 27.92
N ILE A 236 -13.28 14.54 28.13
CA ILE A 236 -12.54 15.14 29.25
C ILE A 236 -11.39 15.94 28.65
N GLU A 237 -11.48 17.27 28.73
CA GLU A 237 -10.50 18.20 28.14
C GLU A 237 -9.54 18.75 29.19
N GLN A 238 -8.27 18.88 28.80
CA GLN A 238 -7.17 19.23 29.69
C GLN A 238 -6.89 20.74 29.74
N GLU A 239 -7.29 21.48 28.71
CA GLU A 239 -7.05 22.91 28.59
C GLU A 239 -8.37 23.69 28.45
N SER A 240 -8.37 24.93 28.95
CA SER A 240 -9.44 25.86 28.63
C SER A 240 -9.27 26.32 27.19
N GLY A 241 -10.28 26.13 26.36
CA GLY A 241 -10.14 26.28 24.92
C GLY A 241 -11.45 26.30 24.15
N SER A 242 -11.33 26.52 22.85
CA SER A 242 -12.44 26.53 21.91
C SER A 242 -12.48 25.20 21.17
N TYR A 243 -13.54 24.43 21.38
CA TYR A 243 -13.69 23.11 20.78
C TYR A 243 -14.87 23.07 19.80
N ILE A 244 -14.80 22.21 18.78
CA ILE A 244 -15.93 21.92 17.88
C ILE A 244 -16.38 20.47 18.10
N ILE A 245 -17.68 20.28 18.30
CA ILE A 245 -18.30 18.97 18.42
C ILE A 245 -19.14 18.70 17.18
N THR A 246 -19.03 17.50 16.61
CA THR A 246 -19.95 16.97 15.60
C THR A 246 -20.55 15.66 16.04
N ALA A 247 -21.76 15.36 15.55
CA ALA A 247 -22.46 14.10 15.73
C ALA A 247 -22.72 13.47 14.36
N SER A 248 -22.59 12.15 14.25
CA SER A 248 -22.84 11.43 13.01
C SER A 248 -23.41 10.03 13.25
N LYS A 249 -24.36 9.64 12.38
CA LYS A 249 -24.98 8.31 12.33
C LYS A 249 -25.56 8.13 10.92
N LEU A 250 -25.32 6.96 10.32
CA LEU A 250 -25.84 6.65 8.99
C LEU A 250 -27.38 6.71 8.98
N GLY A 251 -27.95 7.37 7.98
CA GLY A 251 -29.40 7.53 7.85
C GLY A 251 -30.02 8.64 8.72
N TYR A 252 -29.20 9.47 9.38
CA TYR A 252 -29.68 10.60 10.18
C TYR A 252 -28.94 11.90 9.82
N ILE A 253 -29.63 13.04 9.97
CA ILE A 253 -29.04 14.38 9.91
C ILE A 253 -29.11 14.98 11.31
N PHE A 254 -28.02 15.59 11.77
CA PHE A 254 -27.96 16.25 13.07
C PHE A 254 -28.08 17.77 12.92
N THR A 255 -28.91 18.37 13.77
CA THR A 255 -29.12 19.82 13.85
C THR A 255 -28.82 20.29 15.27
N PRO A 256 -27.89 21.24 15.45
CA PRO A 256 -27.00 21.80 14.42
C PRO A 256 -25.97 20.78 13.90
N GLU A 257 -25.42 20.97 12.70
CA GLU A 257 -24.41 20.05 12.11
C GLU A 257 -23.11 19.98 12.95
N LYS A 258 -22.76 21.11 13.58
CA LYS A 258 -21.64 21.24 14.50
C LYS A 258 -21.95 22.24 15.60
N ILE A 259 -21.43 22.01 16.81
CA ILE A 259 -21.53 22.93 17.94
C ILE A 259 -20.13 23.38 18.33
N GLN A 260 -19.89 24.70 18.35
CA GLN A 260 -18.66 25.25 18.91
C GLN A 260 -18.89 25.57 20.39
N VAL A 261 -18.01 25.08 21.26
CA VAL A 261 -18.10 25.24 22.72
C VAL A 261 -16.84 25.93 23.27
N GLN A 262 -16.98 26.67 24.37
CA GLN A 262 -15.86 27.31 25.09
C GLN A 262 -15.75 26.68 26.48
N VAL A 263 -14.64 26.00 26.77
CA VAL A 263 -14.38 25.39 28.07
C VAL A 263 -13.56 26.38 28.89
N ASP A 264 -14.12 26.91 29.99
CA ASP A 264 -13.53 28.00 30.80
C ASP A 264 -13.12 27.58 32.23
N GLY A 265 -12.87 26.29 32.43
CA GLY A 265 -12.44 25.76 33.71
C GLY A 265 -13.53 25.12 34.57
N SER A 266 -14.78 25.10 34.08
CA SER A 266 -15.94 24.57 34.82
C SER A 266 -16.62 23.35 34.18
N GLY A 267 -16.07 22.83 33.07
CA GLY A 267 -16.75 21.80 32.26
C GLY A 267 -18.01 22.34 31.57
N LEU A 268 -18.56 21.58 30.63
CA LEU A 268 -19.78 21.90 29.90
C LEU A 268 -20.69 20.69 29.84
N SER A 269 -21.99 20.91 30.01
CA SER A 269 -23.03 19.89 29.85
C SER A 269 -24.12 20.39 28.92
N GLU A 270 -25.04 19.51 28.52
CA GLU A 270 -26.18 19.83 27.64
C GLU A 270 -25.80 20.26 26.21
N VAL A 271 -24.65 19.80 25.71
CA VAL A 271 -24.27 20.01 24.30
C VAL A 271 -25.04 19.02 23.41
N ASN A 272 -26.27 19.36 23.08
CA ASN A 272 -27.22 18.42 22.48
C ASN A 272 -27.41 18.62 20.97
N PHE A 273 -27.60 17.51 20.26
CA PHE A 273 -27.95 17.45 18.84
C PHE A 273 -29.34 16.85 18.67
N GLU A 274 -30.16 17.45 17.80
CA GLU A 274 -31.40 16.83 17.33
C GLU A 274 -31.13 16.08 16.03
N ALA A 275 -31.55 14.82 15.96
CA ALA A 275 -31.38 13.92 14.85
C ALA A 275 -32.71 13.69 14.14
N VAL A 276 -32.71 13.81 12.82
CA VAL A 276 -33.87 13.52 11.97
C VAL A 276 -33.52 12.39 11.02
N PRO A 277 -34.33 11.32 10.93
CA PRO A 277 -34.13 10.27 9.93
C PRO A 277 -34.14 10.85 8.53
N VAL A 278 -33.22 10.39 7.70
CA VAL A 278 -33.14 10.71 6.28
C VAL A 278 -34.23 9.91 5.56
N PRO A 279 -35.28 10.54 5.02
CA PRO A 279 -36.39 9.81 4.39
C PRO A 279 -35.97 9.21 3.05
N THR A 280 -36.55 8.07 2.73
CA THR A 280 -36.56 7.52 1.37
C THR A 280 -37.80 8.03 0.64
N ILE A 281 -37.61 8.63 -0.53
CA ILE A 281 -38.66 9.20 -1.37
C ILE A 281 -38.83 8.32 -2.60
N ASN A 282 -40.05 7.84 -2.87
CA ASN A 282 -40.35 6.95 -3.99
C ASN A 282 -41.01 7.73 -5.13
N VAL A 283 -40.48 7.61 -6.35
CA VAL A 283 -41.03 8.25 -7.55
C VAL A 283 -41.56 7.16 -8.48
N PRO A 284 -42.85 7.19 -8.87
CA PRO A 284 -43.77 8.33 -8.79
C PRO A 284 -44.72 8.35 -7.56
N ALA A 285 -44.57 7.40 -6.63
CA ALA A 285 -45.57 7.17 -5.56
C ALA A 285 -45.74 8.37 -4.61
N ASP A 286 -44.64 8.97 -4.15
CA ASP A 286 -44.64 10.12 -3.24
C ASP A 286 -44.67 11.45 -4.00
N TYR A 287 -44.03 11.49 -5.18
CA TYR A 287 -43.96 12.65 -6.05
C TYR A 287 -44.11 12.25 -7.53
N PRO A 288 -44.91 12.96 -8.34
CA PRO A 288 -45.21 12.56 -9.71
C PRO A 288 -44.02 12.66 -10.68
N THR A 289 -42.98 13.45 -10.36
CA THR A 289 -41.78 13.63 -11.19
C THR A 289 -40.51 13.57 -10.35
N ILE A 290 -39.40 13.19 -10.97
CA ILE A 290 -38.11 13.08 -10.28
C ILE A 290 -37.65 14.45 -9.77
N GLN A 291 -37.79 15.51 -10.59
CA GLN A 291 -37.38 16.85 -10.15
C GLN A 291 -38.17 17.32 -8.93
N SER A 292 -39.48 17.04 -8.87
CA SER A 292 -40.29 17.43 -7.70
C SER A 292 -39.87 16.70 -6.42
N ALA A 293 -39.40 15.45 -6.52
CA ALA A 293 -38.79 14.74 -5.39
C ALA A 293 -37.46 15.40 -4.97
N ILE A 294 -36.58 15.75 -5.90
CA ILE A 294 -35.30 16.45 -5.63
C ILE A 294 -35.55 17.79 -4.93
N ASP A 295 -36.52 18.57 -5.41
CA ASP A 295 -36.84 19.90 -4.86
C ASP A 295 -37.30 19.82 -3.40
N ASN A 296 -38.04 18.76 -3.04
CA ASN A 296 -38.60 18.56 -1.69
C ASN A 296 -37.73 17.68 -0.77
N ALA A 297 -36.71 17.01 -1.31
CA ALA A 297 -35.77 16.22 -0.53
C ALA A 297 -34.98 17.07 0.47
N ILE A 298 -34.77 16.52 1.67
CA ILE A 298 -33.78 17.03 2.63
C ILE A 298 -32.39 16.51 2.26
N ASN A 299 -31.34 17.14 2.78
CA ASN A 299 -29.96 16.72 2.49
C ASN A 299 -29.72 15.25 2.90
N GLY A 300 -29.00 14.49 2.08
CA GLY A 300 -28.74 13.07 2.30
C GLY A 300 -29.88 12.14 1.90
N ALA A 301 -31.08 12.64 1.57
CA ALA A 301 -32.23 11.81 1.20
C ALA A 301 -31.93 10.89 0.02
N THR A 302 -32.53 9.69 0.06
CA THR A 302 -32.51 8.76 -1.07
C THR A 302 -33.81 8.90 -1.85
N ILE A 303 -33.69 9.16 -3.15
CA ILE A 303 -34.79 9.24 -4.11
C ILE A 303 -34.75 7.96 -4.94
N LEU A 304 -35.65 7.03 -4.63
CA LEU A 304 -35.84 5.78 -5.36
C LEU A 304 -36.81 6.01 -6.51
N VAL A 305 -36.37 5.68 -7.73
CA VAL A 305 -37.14 5.86 -8.96
C VAL A 305 -37.54 4.50 -9.50
N ASP A 306 -38.84 4.25 -9.55
CA ASP A 306 -39.42 3.02 -10.10
C ASP A 306 -39.17 2.89 -11.62
N ASP A 307 -39.54 1.73 -12.16
CA ASP A 307 -39.44 1.46 -13.60
C ASP A 307 -40.34 2.40 -14.40
N GLY A 308 -39.81 2.91 -15.51
CA GLY A 308 -40.54 3.83 -16.37
C GLY A 308 -39.65 4.70 -17.24
N GLU A 309 -40.28 5.47 -18.11
CA GLU A 309 -39.62 6.53 -18.87
C GLU A 309 -40.05 7.89 -18.34
N TYR A 310 -39.08 8.65 -17.86
CA TYR A 310 -39.23 9.99 -17.31
C TYR A 310 -38.65 10.99 -18.31
N VAL A 311 -39.46 11.96 -18.76
CA VAL A 311 -39.03 12.98 -19.73
C VAL A 311 -38.75 14.28 -18.99
N GLU A 312 -37.52 14.43 -18.50
CA GLU A 312 -37.09 15.53 -17.63
C GLU A 312 -35.64 15.94 -17.94
N ASN A 313 -35.23 17.14 -17.53
CA ASN A 313 -33.82 17.49 -17.34
C ASN A 313 -33.65 17.82 -15.85
N LEU A 314 -32.85 17.04 -15.14
CA LEU A 314 -32.74 17.12 -13.69
C LEU A 314 -31.65 18.10 -13.25
N SER A 315 -31.93 18.85 -12.19
CA SER A 315 -30.98 19.73 -11.52
C SER A 315 -30.91 19.37 -10.04
N ILE A 316 -29.76 18.86 -9.61
CA ILE A 316 -29.48 18.46 -8.24
C ILE A 316 -28.54 19.49 -7.62
N ASN A 317 -29.05 20.28 -6.68
CA ASN A 317 -28.34 21.38 -6.02
C ASN A 317 -28.18 21.18 -4.50
N LYS A 318 -28.39 19.95 -4.04
CA LYS A 318 -28.27 19.54 -2.64
C LYS A 318 -27.79 18.09 -2.57
N PRO A 319 -27.14 17.66 -1.46
CA PRO A 319 -26.70 16.28 -1.30
C PRO A 319 -27.91 15.34 -1.31
N VAL A 320 -27.97 14.39 -2.24
CA VAL A 320 -29.00 13.33 -2.32
C VAL A 320 -28.43 12.11 -3.05
N THR A 321 -29.03 10.95 -2.78
CA THR A 321 -28.85 9.76 -3.61
C THR A 321 -30.03 9.63 -4.57
N LEU A 322 -29.79 9.76 -5.87
CA LEU A 322 -30.77 9.47 -6.91
C LEU A 322 -30.50 8.05 -7.44
N GLN A 323 -31.44 7.14 -7.26
CA GLN A 323 -31.24 5.72 -7.54
C GLN A 323 -32.46 5.08 -8.20
N SER A 324 -32.23 4.31 -9.26
CA SER A 324 -33.24 3.40 -9.81
C SER A 324 -33.49 2.19 -8.90
N VAL A 325 -34.75 1.73 -8.84
CA VAL A 325 -35.13 0.52 -8.10
C VAL A 325 -34.61 -0.75 -8.79
N ASN A 326 -34.75 -0.87 -10.12
CA ASN A 326 -34.38 -2.11 -10.86
C ASN A 326 -33.28 -1.90 -11.93
N GLY A 327 -32.58 -0.78 -11.87
CA GLY A 327 -31.41 -0.48 -12.69
C GLY A 327 -31.72 0.07 -14.08
N ALA A 328 -30.63 0.38 -14.81
CA ALA A 328 -30.68 1.23 -15.99
C ALA A 328 -31.51 0.66 -17.15
N ALA A 329 -31.65 -0.66 -17.23
CA ALA A 329 -32.44 -1.30 -18.28
C ALA A 329 -33.95 -0.96 -18.20
N LEU A 330 -34.45 -0.63 -17.01
CA LEU A 330 -35.89 -0.44 -16.75
C LEU A 330 -36.25 1.00 -16.34
N THR A 331 -35.29 1.79 -15.85
CA THR A 331 -35.52 3.19 -15.48
C THR A 331 -34.80 4.13 -16.43
N LYS A 332 -35.58 4.80 -17.28
CA LYS A 332 -35.12 5.67 -18.36
C LYS A 332 -35.37 7.13 -18.03
N ILE A 333 -34.37 7.98 -18.21
CA ILE A 333 -34.52 9.44 -18.16
C ILE A 333 -34.12 10.01 -19.52
N ARG A 334 -35.12 10.50 -20.24
CA ARG A 334 -34.94 11.17 -21.52
C ARG A 334 -34.95 12.67 -21.32
N ALA A 335 -33.94 13.36 -21.83
CA ALA A 335 -33.88 14.82 -21.83
C ALA A 335 -35.16 15.43 -22.42
N GLN A 336 -35.84 16.26 -21.64
CA GLN A 336 -36.98 17.05 -22.12
C GLN A 336 -36.53 18.12 -23.14
N SER A 337 -35.35 18.70 -22.92
CA SER A 337 -34.66 19.64 -23.80
C SER A 337 -33.32 19.08 -24.23
N HIS A 338 -33.11 18.97 -25.53
CA HIS A 338 -31.85 18.55 -26.14
C HIS A 338 -30.68 19.53 -25.92
N ALA A 339 -30.97 20.76 -25.46
CA ALA A 339 -30.01 21.82 -25.20
C ALA A 339 -29.62 21.92 -23.71
N LYS A 340 -29.80 20.84 -22.94
CA LYS A 340 -29.41 20.72 -21.53
C LYS A 340 -28.92 19.30 -21.25
N ASN A 341 -28.14 19.14 -20.18
CA ASN A 341 -27.77 17.83 -19.65
C ASN A 341 -29.02 17.03 -19.24
N VAL A 342 -28.96 15.70 -19.25
CA VAL A 342 -30.05 14.88 -18.67
C VAL A 342 -30.06 15.07 -17.15
N VAL A 343 -28.87 14.99 -16.52
CA VAL A 343 -28.66 15.23 -15.09
C VAL A 343 -27.55 16.26 -14.91
N PHE A 344 -27.87 17.37 -14.25
CA PHE A 344 -26.92 18.40 -13.83
C PHE A 344 -26.79 18.38 -12.31
N VAL A 345 -25.56 18.26 -11.81
CA VAL A 345 -25.25 18.23 -10.38
C VAL A 345 -24.39 19.42 -10.02
N ASN A 346 -24.74 20.09 -8.92
CA ASN A 346 -24.04 21.24 -8.36
C ASN A 346 -24.19 21.21 -6.82
N ALA A 347 -23.76 20.09 -6.23
CA ALA A 347 -23.69 19.88 -4.79
C ALA A 347 -22.78 18.69 -4.47
N PRO A 348 -22.11 18.68 -3.31
CA PRO A 348 -21.26 17.57 -2.90
C PRO A 348 -22.11 16.38 -2.42
N ASN A 349 -21.47 15.21 -2.33
CA ASN A 349 -22.07 13.97 -1.81
C ASN A 349 -23.37 13.58 -2.55
N VAL A 350 -23.38 13.74 -3.87
CA VAL A 350 -24.49 13.32 -4.72
C VAL A 350 -24.16 11.99 -5.36
N THR A 351 -25.11 11.04 -5.29
CA THR A 351 -25.03 9.77 -6.00
C THR A 351 -26.05 9.73 -7.13
N VAL A 352 -25.64 9.32 -8.33
CA VAL A 352 -26.52 9.04 -9.48
C VAL A 352 -26.31 7.59 -9.91
N LYS A 353 -27.32 6.76 -9.67
CA LYS A 353 -27.22 5.30 -9.80
C LYS A 353 -28.30 4.67 -10.66
N GLY A 354 -27.87 3.89 -11.66
CA GLY A 354 -28.72 2.87 -12.27
C GLY A 354 -29.71 3.40 -13.30
N PHE A 355 -29.37 4.41 -14.10
CA PHE A 355 -30.27 5.00 -15.10
C PHE A 355 -29.82 4.80 -16.54
N ASP A 356 -30.76 4.65 -17.46
CA ASP A 356 -30.56 4.87 -18.90
C ASP A 356 -30.85 6.35 -19.23
N LEU A 357 -29.79 7.10 -19.52
CA LEU A 357 -29.79 8.56 -19.64
C LEU A 357 -29.49 8.97 -21.08
N PHE A 358 -30.45 9.63 -21.74
CA PHE A 358 -30.29 9.95 -23.16
C PHE A 358 -31.06 11.19 -23.64
N GLY A 359 -30.69 11.65 -24.84
CA GLY A 359 -31.38 12.72 -25.56
C GLY A 359 -30.76 14.10 -25.39
N SER A 360 -29.62 14.25 -24.71
CA SER A 360 -28.93 15.54 -24.60
C SER A 360 -28.01 15.76 -25.81
N ALA A 361 -28.58 16.25 -26.92
CA ALA A 361 -27.90 16.35 -28.21
C ALA A 361 -26.60 17.17 -28.22
N TYR A 362 -26.49 18.18 -27.35
CA TYR A 362 -25.35 19.10 -27.28
C TYR A 362 -24.63 19.10 -25.92
N TYR A 363 -25.11 18.28 -24.99
CA TYR A 363 -24.67 18.29 -23.60
C TYR A 363 -24.44 16.86 -23.09
N PRO A 364 -23.62 16.68 -22.06
CA PRO A 364 -23.43 15.38 -21.41
C PRO A 364 -24.72 14.76 -20.86
N ALA A 365 -24.76 13.43 -20.76
CA ALA A 365 -25.85 12.75 -20.05
C ALA A 365 -25.82 13.15 -18.57
N ILE A 366 -24.66 13.02 -17.94
CA ILE A 366 -24.41 13.44 -16.55
C ILE A 366 -23.32 14.51 -16.55
N TYR A 367 -23.60 15.64 -15.89
CA TYR A 367 -22.63 16.72 -15.69
C TYR A 367 -22.51 17.06 -14.20
N PHE A 368 -21.35 16.82 -13.62
CA PHE A 368 -20.97 17.29 -12.29
C PHE A 368 -20.23 18.62 -12.44
N ALA A 369 -20.86 19.70 -11.99
CA ALA A 369 -20.30 21.05 -12.01
C ALA A 369 -19.33 21.26 -10.84
N ALA A 370 -18.58 22.35 -10.88
CA ALA A 370 -17.70 22.77 -9.80
C ALA A 370 -18.45 22.70 -8.45
N GLU A 371 -17.75 22.26 -7.40
CA GLU A 371 -18.28 21.99 -6.05
C GLU A 371 -19.01 20.63 -5.86
N SER A 372 -19.11 19.78 -6.88
CA SER A 372 -19.78 18.47 -6.78
C SER A 372 -18.85 17.38 -6.23
N HIS A 373 -18.13 17.70 -5.16
CA HIS A 373 -17.13 16.83 -4.53
C HIS A 373 -17.71 15.56 -3.91
N ASN A 374 -16.90 14.52 -3.80
CA ASN A 374 -17.27 13.24 -3.16
C ASN A 374 -18.52 12.60 -3.79
N GLY A 375 -18.70 12.83 -5.09
CA GLY A 375 -19.81 12.34 -5.87
C GLY A 375 -19.64 10.89 -6.31
N ILE A 376 -20.74 10.18 -6.53
CA ILE A 376 -20.73 8.82 -7.09
C ILE A 376 -21.61 8.77 -8.32
N ILE A 377 -21.06 8.31 -9.44
CA ILE A 377 -21.76 8.05 -10.68
C ILE A 377 -21.61 6.57 -11.00
N GLU A 378 -22.67 5.78 -10.80
CA GLU A 378 -22.57 4.32 -10.88
C GLU A 378 -23.68 3.60 -11.65
N ASP A 379 -23.32 2.52 -12.32
CA ASP A 379 -24.25 1.59 -12.99
C ASP A 379 -25.19 2.26 -14.02
N ASN A 380 -24.77 3.37 -14.65
CA ASN A 380 -25.59 4.10 -15.64
C ASN A 380 -25.27 3.69 -17.09
N LEU A 381 -26.28 3.81 -17.96
CA LEU A 381 -26.13 3.75 -19.42
C LEU A 381 -26.24 5.18 -19.97
N CYS A 382 -25.16 5.74 -20.51
CA CYS A 382 -25.05 7.17 -20.85
C CYS A 382 -24.84 7.40 -22.36
N GLY A 383 -25.60 6.74 -23.23
CA GLY A 383 -25.30 6.75 -24.66
C GLY A 383 -25.36 5.40 -25.37
N TYR A 384 -25.95 4.36 -24.77
CA TYR A 384 -25.55 2.98 -25.07
C TYR A 384 -25.88 2.46 -26.48
N ASP A 385 -26.74 3.15 -27.25
CA ASP A 385 -27.02 2.85 -28.66
C ASP A 385 -27.30 4.11 -29.52
N ARG A 386 -27.45 3.92 -30.84
CA ARG A 386 -27.69 5.02 -31.81
C ARG A 386 -28.98 5.82 -31.59
N SER A 387 -29.96 5.26 -30.89
CA SER A 387 -31.22 5.91 -30.56
C SER A 387 -31.21 6.61 -29.19
N HIS A 388 -30.26 6.27 -28.32
CA HIS A 388 -30.07 6.82 -26.99
C HIS A 388 -28.82 7.72 -26.97
N TYR A 389 -28.75 8.72 -27.86
CA TYR A 389 -27.55 9.54 -28.05
C TYR A 389 -27.44 10.73 -27.07
N ASN A 390 -26.22 11.08 -26.70
CA ASN A 390 -25.83 12.29 -25.96
C ASN A 390 -24.56 12.89 -26.58
N HIS A 391 -24.25 14.16 -26.30
CA HIS A 391 -23.01 14.76 -26.80
C HIS A 391 -21.74 14.24 -26.11
N SER A 392 -21.83 13.90 -24.82
CA SER A 392 -20.81 13.18 -24.06
C SER A 392 -21.53 12.25 -23.10
N GLY A 393 -20.87 11.20 -22.61
CA GLY A 393 -21.47 10.33 -21.59
C GLY A 393 -21.52 11.03 -20.24
N ILE A 394 -20.35 11.20 -19.63
CA ILE A 394 -20.19 11.75 -18.28
C ILE A 394 -19.12 12.83 -18.31
N GLU A 395 -19.39 14.00 -17.74
CA GLU A 395 -18.40 15.04 -17.53
C GLU A 395 -18.38 15.49 -16.06
N VAL A 396 -17.19 15.56 -15.49
CA VAL A 396 -16.92 16.01 -14.12
C VAL A 396 -15.93 17.16 -14.20
N VAL A 397 -16.31 18.33 -13.68
CA VAL A 397 -15.54 19.57 -13.83
C VAL A 397 -15.37 20.23 -12.47
N GLY A 398 -14.13 20.51 -12.07
CA GLY A 398 -13.84 21.19 -10.80
C GLY A 398 -14.34 20.44 -9.56
N SER A 399 -14.40 19.09 -9.62
CA SER A 399 -15.01 18.27 -8.56
C SER A 399 -14.08 17.13 -8.14
N ASP A 400 -13.42 17.34 -7.01
CA ASP A 400 -12.51 16.37 -6.40
C ASP A 400 -13.22 15.17 -5.75
N ASN A 401 -12.50 14.05 -5.63
CA ASN A 401 -12.95 12.81 -4.98
C ASN A 401 -14.22 12.20 -5.60
N VAL A 402 -14.44 12.39 -6.90
CA VAL A 402 -15.59 11.78 -7.60
C VAL A 402 -15.26 10.35 -8.03
N GLU A 403 -16.18 9.43 -7.77
CA GLU A 403 -16.14 8.05 -8.27
C GLU A 403 -17.05 7.90 -9.48
N VAL A 404 -16.48 7.49 -10.61
CA VAL A 404 -17.20 7.13 -11.83
C VAL A 404 -16.99 5.64 -12.08
N ARG A 405 -17.97 4.80 -11.73
CA ARG A 405 -17.79 3.34 -11.78
C ARG A 405 -18.92 2.55 -12.43
N ASN A 406 -18.57 1.46 -13.13
CA ASN A 406 -19.52 0.53 -13.75
C ASN A 406 -20.50 1.19 -14.75
N ASN A 407 -20.14 2.31 -15.37
CA ASN A 407 -20.99 2.96 -16.37
C ASN A 407 -20.69 2.42 -17.77
N ASP A 408 -21.71 2.44 -18.63
CA ASP A 408 -21.58 2.13 -20.05
C ASP A 408 -21.86 3.39 -20.90
N CYS A 409 -20.80 3.93 -21.51
CA CYS A 409 -20.82 5.12 -22.34
C CYS A 409 -20.45 4.76 -23.79
N HIS A 410 -21.45 4.44 -24.61
CA HIS A 410 -21.24 4.14 -26.04
C HIS A 410 -21.66 5.31 -26.97
N PHE A 411 -21.30 5.16 -28.25
CA PHE A 411 -21.87 5.84 -29.43
C PHE A 411 -21.98 7.37 -29.45
N TYR A 412 -21.25 7.97 -30.39
CA TYR A 412 -21.49 9.30 -30.99
C TYR A 412 -21.61 10.48 -30.02
N GLY A 413 -20.77 10.48 -28.98
CA GLY A 413 -20.35 11.69 -28.28
C GLY A 413 -18.95 12.15 -28.69
N LEU A 414 -18.60 13.39 -28.34
CA LEU A 414 -17.21 13.87 -28.43
C LEU A 414 -16.32 13.07 -27.48
N VAL A 415 -16.73 12.85 -26.23
CA VAL A 415 -15.94 12.12 -25.22
C VAL A 415 -16.87 11.21 -24.43
N GLY A 416 -16.41 10.00 -24.09
CA GLY A 416 -17.19 9.07 -23.27
C GLY A 416 -17.27 9.54 -21.81
N ILE A 417 -16.12 9.60 -21.14
CA ILE A 417 -15.96 10.10 -19.77
C ILE A 417 -14.90 11.18 -19.77
N ARG A 418 -15.20 12.37 -19.23
CA ARG A 418 -14.25 13.46 -19.07
C ARG A 418 -14.15 13.91 -17.62
N LEU A 419 -12.93 13.96 -17.12
CA LEU A 419 -12.58 14.72 -15.93
C LEU A 419 -11.79 15.97 -16.35
N ASP A 420 -12.15 17.11 -15.77
CA ASP A 420 -11.52 18.40 -16.01
C ASP A 420 -11.28 19.09 -14.66
N ASP A 421 -10.02 19.40 -14.35
CA ASP A 421 -9.61 20.03 -13.07
C ASP A 421 -10.25 19.35 -11.84
N SER A 422 -10.29 18.02 -11.84
CA SER A 422 -11.00 17.20 -10.85
C SER A 422 -10.03 16.18 -10.26
N ASN A 423 -9.55 16.42 -9.05
CA ASN A 423 -8.45 15.68 -8.44
C ASN A 423 -8.93 14.47 -7.63
N SER A 424 -8.04 13.51 -7.43
CA SER A 424 -8.29 12.33 -6.59
C SER A 424 -9.52 11.52 -7.01
N ALA A 425 -9.94 11.64 -8.27
CA ALA A 425 -11.09 10.93 -8.81
C ALA A 425 -10.73 9.48 -9.15
N ILE A 426 -11.74 8.61 -9.06
CA ILE A 426 -11.63 7.20 -9.41
C ILE A 426 -12.52 6.93 -10.61
N VAL A 427 -11.94 6.51 -11.73
CA VAL A 427 -12.67 6.08 -12.93
C VAL A 427 -12.45 4.58 -13.09
N GLN A 428 -13.43 3.77 -12.69
CA GLN A 428 -13.25 2.33 -12.53
C GLN A 428 -14.30 1.47 -13.24
N ASN A 429 -13.90 0.35 -13.86
CA ASN A 429 -14.84 -0.65 -14.40
C ASN A 429 -15.87 -0.11 -15.41
N ASN A 430 -15.56 1.00 -16.09
CA ASN A 430 -16.45 1.56 -17.09
C ASN A 430 -16.20 0.91 -18.46
N ARG A 431 -17.26 0.82 -19.25
CA ARG A 431 -17.20 0.44 -20.66
C ARG A 431 -17.41 1.68 -21.52
N VAL A 432 -16.43 2.01 -22.35
CA VAL A 432 -16.47 3.20 -23.20
C VAL A 432 -16.08 2.82 -24.62
N SER A 433 -16.99 3.02 -25.57
CA SER A 433 -16.70 2.71 -26.97
C SER A 433 -17.44 3.53 -28.00
N ASP A 434 -16.91 3.53 -29.22
CA ASP A 434 -17.51 4.18 -30.39
C ASP A 434 -17.73 5.71 -30.21
N GLN A 435 -16.78 6.39 -29.52
CA GLN A 435 -16.71 7.86 -29.40
C GLN A 435 -15.93 8.51 -30.54
N ASP A 436 -16.34 9.72 -30.96
CA ASP A 436 -15.69 10.45 -32.07
C ASP A 436 -14.33 11.07 -31.65
N ARG A 437 -14.12 11.29 -30.34
CA ARG A 437 -12.80 11.65 -29.78
C ARG A 437 -12.37 10.65 -28.70
N ASP A 438 -11.89 11.13 -27.56
CA ASP A 438 -11.26 10.30 -26.55
C ASP A 438 -12.33 9.45 -25.82
N GLY A 439 -12.00 8.21 -25.48
CA GLY A 439 -12.88 7.39 -24.67
C GLY A 439 -12.96 7.97 -23.25
N ILE A 440 -11.83 7.95 -22.55
CA ILE A 440 -11.66 8.56 -21.23
C ILE A 440 -10.64 9.70 -21.36
N SER A 441 -11.04 10.91 -20.96
CA SER A 441 -10.18 12.10 -20.95
C SER A 441 -9.97 12.59 -19.52
N ILE A 442 -8.72 12.69 -19.11
CA ILE A 442 -8.31 13.22 -17.80
C ILE A 442 -7.50 14.50 -18.06
N TYR A 443 -8.08 15.66 -17.83
CA TYR A 443 -7.49 16.94 -18.18
C TYR A 443 -7.24 17.80 -16.94
N GLU A 444 -6.00 18.24 -16.74
CA GLU A 444 -5.59 19.06 -15.58
C GLU A 444 -5.88 18.42 -14.20
N CYS A 445 -6.12 17.11 -14.16
CA CYS A 445 -6.44 16.39 -12.93
C CYS A 445 -5.18 15.82 -12.27
N SER A 446 -5.16 15.76 -10.94
CA SER A 446 -4.06 15.20 -10.16
C SER A 446 -4.50 14.06 -9.25
N GLY A 447 -3.62 13.08 -9.00
CA GLY A 447 -3.91 12.00 -8.04
C GLY A 447 -5.04 11.06 -8.46
N CYS A 448 -5.45 11.09 -9.73
CA CYS A 448 -6.58 10.29 -10.21
C CYS A 448 -6.17 8.85 -10.51
N ARG A 449 -7.12 7.93 -10.34
CA ARG A 449 -6.99 6.50 -10.62
C ARG A 449 -7.94 6.10 -11.74
N VAL A 450 -7.39 5.66 -12.87
CA VAL A 450 -8.15 5.12 -14.01
C VAL A 450 -7.89 3.62 -14.07
N GLU A 451 -8.87 2.83 -13.66
CA GLU A 451 -8.66 1.41 -13.35
C GLU A 451 -9.68 0.47 -13.98
N GLN A 452 -9.22 -0.66 -14.52
CA GLN A 452 -10.11 -1.77 -14.93
C GLN A 452 -11.18 -1.38 -15.98
N ASN A 453 -10.97 -0.30 -16.74
CA ASN A 453 -11.92 0.14 -17.75
C ASN A 453 -11.71 -0.60 -19.07
N THR A 454 -12.79 -0.81 -19.83
CA THR A 454 -12.73 -1.31 -21.22
C THR A 454 -13.03 -0.16 -22.18
N VAL A 455 -12.00 0.28 -22.92
CA VAL A 455 -12.03 1.50 -23.73
C VAL A 455 -11.63 1.20 -25.17
N THR A 456 -12.61 1.03 -26.07
CA THR A 456 -12.36 0.51 -27.42
C THR A 456 -13.02 1.31 -28.53
N LYS A 457 -12.47 1.28 -29.75
CA LYS A 457 -13.03 1.95 -30.95
C LYS A 457 -13.24 3.48 -30.82
N ASN A 458 -12.57 4.12 -29.87
CA ASN A 458 -12.58 5.57 -29.73
C ASN A 458 -11.46 6.17 -30.61
N LYS A 459 -11.30 7.49 -30.63
CA LYS A 459 -10.11 8.13 -31.24
C LYS A 459 -8.86 7.75 -30.46
N THR A 460 -8.67 8.32 -29.27
CA THR A 460 -7.72 7.81 -28.27
C THR A 460 -8.51 7.03 -27.25
N GLY A 461 -7.98 5.93 -26.73
CA GLY A 461 -8.67 5.21 -25.68
C GLY A 461 -8.68 6.01 -24.37
N ILE A 462 -7.55 6.07 -23.68
CA ILE A 462 -7.38 6.84 -22.44
C ILE A 462 -6.36 7.95 -22.68
N ASN A 463 -6.77 9.20 -22.50
CA ASN A 463 -5.95 10.38 -22.76
C ASN A 463 -5.81 11.21 -21.48
N LEU A 464 -4.57 11.37 -21.00
CA LEU A 464 -4.23 12.19 -19.85
C LEU A 464 -3.43 13.39 -20.33
N ARG A 465 -3.86 14.58 -19.93
CA ARG A 465 -3.23 15.83 -20.36
C ARG A 465 -3.10 16.80 -19.22
N ARG A 466 -1.88 17.30 -18.98
CA ARG A 466 -1.55 18.15 -17.82
C ARG A 466 -1.85 17.42 -16.49
N GLY A 467 -1.82 18.15 -15.38
CA GLY A 467 -2.02 17.57 -14.05
C GLY A 467 -0.78 16.82 -13.55
N LYS A 468 -0.93 15.97 -12.52
CA LYS A 468 0.20 15.23 -11.93
C LYS A 468 -0.18 13.97 -11.15
N ASN A 469 0.78 13.07 -11.00
CA ASN A 469 0.69 11.91 -10.09
C ASN A 469 -0.54 11.03 -10.36
N ASN A 470 -0.81 10.73 -11.64
CA ASN A 470 -1.96 9.94 -12.04
C ASN A 470 -1.59 8.46 -12.25
N MET A 471 -2.54 7.58 -11.95
CA MET A 471 -2.40 6.13 -12.07
C MET A 471 -3.37 5.58 -13.12
N VAL A 472 -2.85 4.81 -14.07
CA VAL A 472 -3.63 4.12 -15.11
C VAL A 472 -3.31 2.64 -15.04
N MET A 473 -4.21 1.82 -14.49
CA MET A 473 -3.90 0.42 -14.17
C MET A 473 -4.97 -0.58 -14.59
N GLY A 474 -4.57 -1.74 -15.12
CA GLY A 474 -5.49 -2.85 -15.39
C GLY A 474 -6.55 -2.58 -16.46
N ASN A 475 -6.38 -1.54 -17.29
CA ASN A 475 -7.36 -1.18 -18.31
C ASN A 475 -7.14 -1.96 -19.60
N ASN A 476 -8.22 -2.21 -20.34
CA ASN A 476 -8.17 -2.64 -21.73
C ASN A 476 -8.48 -1.48 -22.67
N SER A 477 -7.45 -0.84 -23.20
CA SER A 477 -7.53 0.28 -24.13
C SER A 477 -7.09 -0.11 -25.54
N SER A 478 -7.86 -1.01 -26.16
CA SER A 478 -7.52 -1.69 -27.41
C SER A 478 -8.39 -1.28 -28.59
N SER A 479 -7.89 -1.47 -29.82
CA SER A 479 -8.64 -1.23 -31.07
C SER A 479 -9.16 0.21 -31.24
N ASN A 480 -8.43 1.20 -30.70
CA ASN A 480 -8.73 2.62 -30.89
C ASN A 480 -8.13 3.15 -32.20
N ASN A 481 -8.70 4.24 -32.72
CA ASN A 481 -8.34 4.83 -34.00
C ASN A 481 -7.03 5.64 -33.97
N GLN A 482 -6.46 5.88 -32.79
CA GLN A 482 -5.15 6.46 -32.54
C GLN A 482 -4.41 5.67 -31.45
N HIS A 483 -4.12 6.27 -30.30
CA HIS A 483 -3.36 5.65 -29.22
C HIS A 483 -4.26 4.82 -28.30
N GLY A 484 -3.68 3.80 -27.66
CA GLY A 484 -4.33 3.11 -26.55
C GLY A 484 -4.37 4.00 -25.31
N ILE A 485 -3.20 4.32 -24.77
CA ILE A 485 -3.02 5.22 -23.63
C ILE A 485 -2.04 6.34 -24.01
N HIS A 486 -2.38 7.58 -23.69
CA HIS A 486 -1.57 8.75 -24.00
C HIS A 486 -1.42 9.67 -22.79
N PHE A 487 -0.18 10.01 -22.44
CA PHE A 487 0.18 11.04 -21.47
C PHE A 487 0.81 12.21 -22.23
N ASP A 488 0.21 13.39 -22.13
CA ASP A 488 0.67 14.64 -22.74
C ASP A 488 0.88 15.70 -21.65
N ASP A 489 2.13 16.07 -21.37
CA ASP A 489 2.47 17.12 -20.39
C ASP A 489 2.01 16.82 -18.95
N VAL A 490 1.92 15.54 -18.57
CA VAL A 490 1.50 15.12 -17.21
C VAL A 490 2.71 15.14 -16.29
N ARG A 491 2.66 15.90 -15.19
CA ARG A 491 3.83 16.13 -14.30
C ARG A 491 3.89 15.13 -13.14
N GLY A 492 4.95 15.21 -12.35
CA GLY A 492 5.15 14.35 -11.18
C GLY A 492 5.38 12.88 -11.53
N ASP A 493 5.14 12.01 -10.55
CA ASP A 493 5.40 10.57 -10.63
C ASP A 493 4.14 9.83 -11.08
N ASN A 494 4.11 9.40 -12.33
CA ASN A 494 2.95 8.76 -12.95
C ASN A 494 3.14 7.25 -13.05
N TYR A 495 2.04 6.51 -13.05
CA TYR A 495 2.04 5.05 -13.12
C TYR A 495 1.13 4.53 -14.23
N VAL A 496 1.64 3.64 -15.07
CA VAL A 496 0.91 2.95 -16.14
C VAL A 496 1.20 1.46 -16.05
N GLY A 497 0.34 0.72 -15.35
CA GLY A 497 0.59 -0.68 -14.99
C GLY A 497 -0.45 -1.66 -15.51
N GLU A 498 -0.03 -2.86 -15.93
CA GLU A 498 -0.96 -3.99 -16.14
C GLU A 498 -2.07 -3.73 -17.18
N ASN A 499 -1.87 -2.79 -18.11
CA ASN A 499 -2.86 -2.46 -19.13
C ASN A 499 -2.68 -3.32 -20.39
N ILE A 500 -3.78 -3.55 -21.10
CA ILE A 500 -3.82 -4.16 -22.43
C ILE A 500 -4.12 -3.06 -23.45
N THR A 501 -3.18 -2.80 -24.36
CA THR A 501 -3.27 -1.72 -25.37
C THR A 501 -2.99 -2.28 -26.76
N ASN A 502 -3.81 -3.25 -27.18
CA ASN A 502 -3.58 -4.02 -28.38
C ASN A 502 -4.31 -3.46 -29.61
N SER A 503 -3.75 -3.69 -30.79
CA SER A 503 -4.41 -3.40 -32.08
C SER A 503 -4.86 -1.95 -32.27
N ASN A 504 -4.21 -0.98 -31.63
CA ASN A 504 -4.49 0.43 -31.86
C ASN A 504 -3.87 0.90 -33.19
N LYS A 505 -4.49 1.88 -33.85
CA LYS A 505 -4.03 2.38 -35.16
C LYS A 505 -2.80 3.29 -35.09
N GLU A 506 -2.38 3.69 -33.90
CA GLU A 506 -1.11 4.38 -33.68
C GLU A 506 -0.25 3.65 -32.65
N VAL A 507 0.07 4.31 -31.52
CA VAL A 507 0.94 3.79 -30.44
C VAL A 507 0.11 3.11 -29.35
N GLY A 508 0.58 1.99 -28.80
CA GLY A 508 -0.09 1.35 -27.67
C GLY A 508 -0.10 2.23 -26.42
N ILE A 509 1.09 2.58 -25.91
CA ILE A 509 1.29 3.51 -24.80
C ILE A 509 2.26 4.61 -25.23
N LYS A 510 1.82 5.87 -25.17
CA LYS A 510 2.64 7.04 -25.52
C LYS A 510 2.76 7.98 -24.32
N VAL A 511 3.98 8.32 -23.94
CA VAL A 511 4.31 9.28 -22.89
C VAL A 511 5.12 10.42 -23.51
N GLU A 512 4.57 11.62 -23.53
CA GLU A 512 5.12 12.80 -24.19
C GLU A 512 5.23 13.98 -23.22
N SER A 513 6.42 14.59 -23.20
CA SER A 513 6.72 15.81 -22.42
C SER A 513 6.30 15.74 -20.94
N SER A 514 6.30 14.54 -20.37
CA SER A 514 5.73 14.25 -19.05
C SER A 514 6.83 14.07 -17.99
N GLY A 515 6.43 14.08 -16.72
CA GLY A 515 7.29 13.72 -15.59
C GLY A 515 7.70 12.25 -15.62
N ILE A 516 8.40 11.81 -14.57
CA ILE A 516 8.82 10.42 -14.45
C ILE A 516 7.58 9.54 -14.51
N THR A 517 7.58 8.58 -15.43
CA THR A 517 6.47 7.65 -15.61
C THR A 517 6.97 6.22 -15.51
N GLU A 518 6.37 5.43 -14.63
CA GLU A 518 6.60 4.00 -14.51
C GLU A 518 5.60 3.24 -15.38
N ILE A 519 6.10 2.59 -16.43
CA ILE A 519 5.33 1.80 -17.40
C ILE A 519 5.64 0.34 -17.11
N VAL A 520 4.71 -0.35 -16.45
CA VAL A 520 4.98 -1.64 -15.79
C VAL A 520 4.04 -2.75 -16.26
N ASN A 521 4.56 -3.92 -16.65
CA ASN A 521 3.76 -5.13 -16.90
C ASN A 521 2.59 -4.95 -17.90
N ASN A 522 2.71 -4.07 -18.89
CA ASN A 522 1.66 -3.86 -19.88
C ASN A 522 1.78 -4.84 -21.05
N GLU A 523 0.64 -5.19 -21.66
CA GLU A 523 0.55 -5.89 -22.93
C GLU A 523 0.26 -4.89 -24.06
N VAL A 524 1.21 -4.75 -25.00
CA VAL A 524 1.27 -3.61 -25.93
C VAL A 524 1.51 -4.12 -27.36
N ASN A 525 0.58 -4.94 -27.86
CA ASN A 525 0.77 -5.79 -29.03
C ASN A 525 0.00 -5.32 -30.28
N GLN A 526 0.53 -5.65 -31.46
CA GLN A 526 -0.16 -5.49 -32.75
C GLN A 526 -0.61 -4.06 -33.06
N ASN A 527 0.04 -3.05 -32.46
CA ASN A 527 -0.23 -1.66 -32.77
C ASN A 527 0.37 -1.28 -34.12
N SER A 528 -0.28 -0.35 -34.82
CA SER A 528 0.12 0.03 -36.18
C SER A 528 1.33 0.97 -36.22
N ILE A 529 1.79 1.47 -35.07
CA ILE A 529 3.08 2.18 -34.92
C ILE A 529 3.92 1.47 -33.86
N THR A 530 4.16 2.10 -32.71
CA THR A 530 5.05 1.62 -31.66
C THR A 530 4.24 0.96 -30.56
N GLY A 531 4.81 -0.03 -29.87
CA GLY A 531 4.26 -0.50 -28.61
C GLY A 531 4.31 0.59 -27.55
N VAL A 532 5.46 0.78 -26.92
CA VAL A 532 5.70 1.82 -25.90
C VAL A 532 6.58 2.93 -26.47
N PHE A 533 6.11 4.19 -26.43
CA PHE A 533 6.87 5.35 -26.88
C PHE A 533 7.03 6.39 -25.75
N VAL A 534 8.27 6.62 -25.33
CA VAL A 534 8.65 7.65 -24.35
C VAL A 534 9.38 8.77 -25.08
N TYR A 535 8.85 9.98 -25.01
CA TYR A 535 9.37 11.16 -25.70
C TYR A 535 9.43 12.37 -24.76
N GLN A 536 10.60 13.02 -24.68
CA GLN A 536 10.82 14.19 -23.81
C GLN A 536 10.42 13.95 -22.34
N SER A 537 10.64 12.74 -21.82
CA SER A 537 10.19 12.31 -20.49
C SER A 537 11.31 11.54 -19.76
N SER A 538 12.41 12.24 -19.49
CA SER A 538 13.61 11.71 -18.84
C SER A 538 13.33 11.05 -17.49
N GLY A 539 14.13 10.04 -17.13
CA GLY A 539 14.02 9.29 -15.86
C GLY A 539 12.90 8.24 -15.83
N SER A 540 12.12 8.09 -16.90
CA SER A 540 11.02 7.13 -16.96
C SER A 540 11.50 5.67 -16.92
N LYS A 541 10.65 4.78 -16.39
CA LYS A 541 10.95 3.36 -16.23
C LYS A 541 9.99 2.52 -17.07
N VAL A 542 10.53 1.61 -17.88
CA VAL A 542 9.79 0.67 -18.73
C VAL A 542 10.14 -0.73 -18.24
N LEU A 543 9.28 -1.34 -17.44
CA LEU A 543 9.59 -2.54 -16.65
C LEU A 543 8.62 -3.69 -16.98
N GLY A 544 9.12 -4.88 -17.31
CA GLY A 544 8.27 -6.10 -17.41
C GLY A 544 7.22 -6.09 -18.53
N ASN A 545 7.28 -5.16 -19.48
CA ASN A 545 6.24 -5.03 -20.51
C ASN A 545 6.42 -6.06 -21.63
N THR A 546 5.29 -6.49 -22.20
CA THR A 546 5.25 -7.34 -23.38
C THR A 546 4.85 -6.50 -24.61
N SER A 547 5.78 -6.29 -25.53
CA SER A 547 5.58 -5.52 -26.76
C SER A 547 5.89 -6.36 -28.00
N LYS A 548 4.83 -6.89 -28.62
CA LYS A 548 4.93 -7.87 -29.70
C LYS A 548 4.20 -7.47 -30.98
N SER A 549 4.82 -7.79 -32.11
CA SER A 549 4.20 -7.69 -33.44
C SER A 549 3.64 -6.29 -33.76
N ASN A 550 4.22 -5.24 -33.18
CA ASN A 550 3.91 -3.87 -33.57
C ASN A 550 4.53 -3.58 -34.94
N ARG A 551 3.83 -2.78 -35.74
CA ARG A 551 4.23 -2.53 -37.13
C ARG A 551 5.48 -1.65 -37.23
N HIS A 552 5.81 -0.87 -36.21
CA HIS A 552 7.08 -0.15 -36.13
C HIS A 552 7.94 -0.73 -35.01
N TYR A 553 8.18 0.03 -33.94
CA TYR A 553 9.09 -0.35 -32.87
C TYR A 553 8.36 -1.05 -31.72
N GLY A 554 9.07 -1.93 -31.00
CA GLY A 554 8.54 -2.48 -29.76
C GLY A 554 8.54 -1.45 -28.63
N ILE A 555 9.71 -0.90 -28.33
CA ILE A 555 9.93 0.17 -27.36
C ILE A 555 10.76 1.26 -28.03
N TYR A 556 10.34 2.52 -27.90
CA TYR A 556 11.09 3.67 -28.40
C TYR A 556 11.24 4.71 -27.30
N ILE A 557 12.48 5.10 -27.02
CA ILE A 557 12.84 6.18 -26.10
C ILE A 557 13.53 7.27 -26.91
N ARG A 558 13.00 8.49 -26.87
CA ARG A 558 13.52 9.62 -27.64
C ARG A 558 13.63 10.86 -26.78
N THR A 559 14.77 11.54 -26.84
CA THR A 559 14.99 12.81 -26.10
C THR A 559 14.65 12.64 -24.62
N SER A 560 15.01 11.50 -24.02
CA SER A 560 14.61 11.12 -22.66
C SER A 560 15.78 10.42 -21.95
N ASP A 561 16.63 11.22 -21.31
CA ASP A 561 17.84 10.74 -20.63
C ASP A 561 17.49 9.96 -19.35
N GLY A 562 18.41 9.13 -18.87
CA GLY A 562 18.29 8.47 -17.57
C GLY A 562 17.17 7.44 -17.46
N CYS A 563 16.63 6.95 -18.58
CA CYS A 563 15.53 5.99 -18.56
C CYS A 563 15.99 4.57 -18.21
N SER A 564 15.13 3.80 -17.55
CA SER A 564 15.39 2.39 -17.23
C SER A 564 14.49 1.48 -18.07
N VAL A 565 15.05 0.50 -18.77
CA VAL A 565 14.31 -0.48 -19.58
C VAL A 565 14.70 -1.87 -19.12
N VAL A 566 13.85 -2.51 -18.31
CA VAL A 566 14.22 -3.72 -17.57
C VAL A 566 13.16 -4.81 -17.70
N ASP A 567 13.59 -6.06 -17.86
CA ASP A 567 12.72 -7.25 -17.85
C ASP A 567 11.62 -7.27 -18.93
N ASN A 568 11.78 -6.51 -20.03
CA ASN A 568 10.76 -6.46 -21.07
C ASN A 568 10.89 -7.60 -22.09
N VAL A 569 9.76 -8.04 -22.62
CA VAL A 569 9.66 -8.98 -23.75
C VAL A 569 9.29 -8.20 -25.01
N VAL A 570 10.28 -7.99 -25.88
CA VAL A 570 10.15 -7.21 -27.12
C VAL A 570 10.35 -8.13 -28.31
N GLU A 571 9.26 -8.52 -28.98
CA GLU A 571 9.36 -9.56 -30.01
C GLU A 571 8.66 -9.22 -31.32
N SER A 572 9.27 -9.61 -32.44
CA SER A 572 8.59 -9.63 -33.74
C SER A 572 8.07 -8.28 -34.24
N ASN A 573 8.67 -7.16 -33.82
CA ASN A 573 8.34 -5.81 -34.28
C ASN A 573 9.08 -5.50 -35.59
N ASN A 574 8.43 -4.75 -36.50
CA ASN A 574 8.84 -4.71 -37.92
C ASN A 574 9.78 -3.56 -38.33
N GLU A 575 9.89 -2.47 -37.56
CA GLU A 575 10.90 -1.41 -37.78
C GLU A 575 11.98 -1.35 -36.67
N GLY A 576 11.86 -2.15 -35.62
CA GLY A 576 12.92 -2.39 -34.65
C GLY A 576 12.39 -2.91 -33.32
N GLY A 577 13.28 -3.44 -32.48
CA GLY A 577 12.91 -3.90 -31.14
C GLY A 577 12.86 -2.75 -30.15
N LEU A 578 14.01 -2.39 -29.61
CA LEU A 578 14.21 -1.35 -28.60
C LEU A 578 15.10 -0.25 -29.19
N ILE A 579 14.57 0.96 -29.30
CA ILE A 579 15.29 2.09 -29.92
C ILE A 579 15.50 3.20 -28.89
N LEU A 580 16.72 3.73 -28.83
CA LEU A 580 17.08 4.97 -28.15
C LEU A 580 17.51 6.01 -29.19
N SER A 581 17.01 7.24 -29.06
CA SER A 581 17.42 8.35 -29.91
C SER A 581 17.61 9.63 -29.12
N ASN A 582 18.79 10.25 -29.18
CA ASN A 582 19.12 11.45 -28.41
C ASN A 582 18.78 11.27 -26.92
N SER A 583 19.20 10.15 -26.35
CA SER A 583 18.87 9.76 -24.98
C SER A 583 20.08 9.09 -24.37
N ASP A 584 20.65 9.73 -23.35
CA ASP A 584 21.88 9.30 -22.69
C ASP A 584 21.58 8.72 -21.30
N HIS A 585 22.56 8.04 -20.69
CA HIS A 585 22.46 7.53 -19.31
C HIS A 585 21.31 6.54 -19.05
N ALA A 586 20.79 5.90 -20.10
CA ALA A 586 19.77 4.87 -19.96
C ALA A 586 20.38 3.54 -19.51
N ARG A 587 19.59 2.73 -18.81
CA ARG A 587 19.95 1.37 -18.37
C ARG A 587 19.02 0.37 -19.01
N ILE A 588 19.55 -0.46 -19.91
CA ILE A 588 18.82 -1.51 -20.63
C ILE A 588 19.28 -2.85 -20.06
N LYS A 589 18.44 -3.48 -19.23
CA LYS A 589 18.82 -4.66 -18.46
C LYS A 589 17.85 -5.83 -18.63
N ASN A 590 18.35 -7.06 -18.79
CA ASN A 590 17.55 -8.28 -18.69
C ASN A 590 16.31 -8.33 -19.61
N ASN A 591 16.38 -7.70 -20.78
CA ASN A 591 15.29 -7.73 -21.76
C ASN A 591 15.43 -8.91 -22.72
N LYS A 592 14.30 -9.50 -23.12
CA LYS A 592 14.21 -10.48 -24.21
C LYS A 592 13.80 -9.78 -25.50
N ILE A 593 14.76 -9.56 -26.40
CA ILE A 593 14.60 -8.75 -27.62
C ILE A 593 14.77 -9.64 -28.85
N HIS A 594 13.71 -10.36 -29.22
CA HIS A 594 13.81 -11.44 -30.21
C HIS A 594 13.03 -11.15 -31.49
N PHE A 595 13.62 -11.53 -32.61
CA PHE A 595 12.98 -11.55 -33.92
C PHE A 595 12.46 -10.19 -34.40
N ASN A 596 13.04 -9.09 -33.92
CA ASN A 596 12.76 -7.75 -34.43
C ASN A 596 13.60 -7.46 -35.68
N SER A 597 13.13 -6.55 -36.54
CA SER A 597 13.77 -6.17 -37.79
C SER A 597 13.63 -4.66 -38.03
N PRO A 598 14.61 -3.96 -38.64
CA PRO A 598 15.95 -4.44 -38.97
C PRO A 598 16.84 -4.61 -37.73
N SER A 599 16.63 -3.85 -36.66
CA SER A 599 17.50 -3.88 -35.47
C SER A 599 16.79 -4.49 -34.25
N GLY A 600 17.53 -5.28 -33.47
CA GLY A 600 17.12 -5.70 -32.12
C GLY A 600 17.14 -4.50 -31.18
N VAL A 601 18.33 -3.94 -30.95
CA VAL A 601 18.56 -2.70 -30.23
C VAL A 601 19.21 -1.68 -31.16
N GLU A 602 18.81 -0.42 -31.11
CA GLU A 602 19.48 0.68 -31.84
C GLU A 602 19.63 1.90 -30.93
N LEU A 603 20.85 2.44 -30.85
CA LEU A 603 21.18 3.71 -30.22
C LEU A 603 21.60 4.70 -31.31
N SER A 604 20.93 5.84 -31.36
CA SER A 604 21.22 6.91 -32.31
C SER A 604 21.42 8.23 -31.57
N TRP A 605 22.63 8.79 -31.62
CA TRP A 605 22.98 9.98 -30.84
C TRP A 605 22.76 9.78 -29.34
N SER A 606 23.11 8.60 -28.84
CA SER A 606 22.81 8.14 -27.49
C SER A 606 24.08 7.57 -26.87
N SER A 607 24.67 8.34 -25.96
CA SER A 607 25.95 8.04 -25.32
C SER A 607 25.77 7.74 -23.83
N ASN A 608 26.81 7.19 -23.18
CA ASN A 608 26.81 6.93 -21.73
C ASN A 608 25.70 5.98 -21.24
N ASN A 609 25.22 5.05 -22.07
CA ASN A 609 24.18 4.08 -21.69
C ASN A 609 24.79 2.76 -21.23
N GLU A 610 24.10 2.05 -20.34
CA GLU A 610 24.43 0.68 -19.92
C GLU A 610 23.49 -0.32 -20.59
N ILE A 611 24.05 -1.32 -21.29
CA ILE A 611 23.29 -2.41 -21.92
C ILE A 611 23.84 -3.74 -21.40
N PHE A 612 23.07 -4.45 -20.58
CA PHE A 612 23.57 -5.68 -19.97
C PHE A 612 22.52 -6.74 -19.66
N LEU A 613 22.94 -8.00 -19.62
CA LEU A 613 22.05 -9.15 -19.35
C LEU A 613 20.90 -9.31 -20.35
N ASN A 614 20.94 -8.65 -21.50
CA ASN A 614 19.86 -8.76 -22.49
C ASN A 614 20.05 -9.98 -23.40
N SER A 615 18.94 -10.61 -23.77
CA SER A 615 18.90 -11.67 -24.78
C SER A 615 18.43 -11.10 -26.11
N ILE A 616 19.33 -10.96 -27.08
CA ILE A 616 19.07 -10.27 -28.35
C ILE A 616 19.23 -11.26 -29.51
N LYS A 617 18.16 -11.44 -30.28
CA LYS A 617 18.09 -12.41 -31.37
C LYS A 617 17.43 -11.81 -32.60
N THR A 618 18.00 -11.99 -33.78
CA THR A 618 17.40 -11.53 -35.05
C THR A 618 16.72 -12.67 -35.82
N ARG A 619 15.84 -12.33 -36.78
CA ARG A 619 15.13 -13.31 -37.65
C ARG A 619 16.00 -13.90 -38.77
N THR A 620 17.02 -13.18 -39.21
CA THR A 620 17.80 -13.52 -40.40
C THR A 620 19.27 -13.19 -40.21
N THR A 621 20.15 -14.03 -40.74
CA THR A 621 21.59 -13.74 -40.92
C THR A 621 21.77 -12.96 -42.23
N GLY A 622 22.20 -11.68 -42.19
CA GLY A 622 22.48 -10.90 -43.40
C GLY A 622 22.51 -9.38 -43.20
N MET A 623 23.20 -8.64 -44.08
CA MET A 623 23.64 -7.22 -43.93
C MET A 623 22.60 -6.19 -43.46
N THR A 624 21.30 -6.47 -43.58
CA THR A 624 20.22 -5.54 -43.19
C THR A 624 19.72 -5.74 -41.77
N ALA A 625 20.01 -6.87 -41.12
CA ALA A 625 19.52 -7.18 -39.78
C ALA A 625 20.64 -7.03 -38.74
N LYS A 626 20.43 -6.20 -37.72
CA LYS A 626 21.41 -5.89 -36.67
C LYS A 626 20.92 -6.40 -35.32
N THR A 627 21.78 -7.01 -34.53
CA THR A 627 21.46 -7.25 -33.12
C THR A 627 21.54 -5.96 -32.32
N LEU A 628 22.61 -5.18 -32.52
CA LEU A 628 22.82 -3.87 -31.91
C LEU A 628 23.35 -2.87 -32.96
N GLY A 629 22.69 -1.73 -33.13
CA GLY A 629 23.18 -0.61 -33.95
C GLY A 629 23.58 0.58 -33.08
N LEU A 630 24.73 1.17 -33.37
CA LEU A 630 25.30 2.32 -32.70
C LEU A 630 25.60 3.38 -33.76
N THR A 631 24.83 4.46 -33.77
CA THR A 631 25.03 5.58 -34.71
C THR A 631 25.34 6.82 -33.91
N ARG A 632 26.55 7.39 -34.07
CA ARG A 632 27.02 8.59 -33.36
C ARG A 632 26.81 8.48 -31.85
N SER A 633 27.17 7.33 -31.29
CA SER A 633 26.83 6.91 -29.94
C SER A 633 28.09 6.33 -29.30
N SER A 634 28.64 7.02 -28.30
CA SER A 634 29.92 6.69 -27.67
C SER A 634 29.77 6.51 -26.17
N ASP A 635 30.81 6.00 -25.51
CA ASP A 635 30.88 5.85 -24.06
C ASP A 635 29.77 4.97 -23.47
N ASN A 636 29.13 4.14 -24.30
CA ASN A 636 28.18 3.14 -23.84
C ASN A 636 28.94 1.92 -23.28
N VAL A 637 28.38 1.28 -22.24
CA VAL A 637 28.94 0.10 -21.58
C VAL A 637 28.04 -1.10 -21.86
N ILE A 638 28.55 -2.06 -22.62
CA ILE A 638 27.81 -3.19 -23.17
C ILE A 638 28.46 -4.49 -22.69
N TYR A 639 27.82 -5.22 -21.77
CA TYR A 639 28.43 -6.40 -21.15
C TYR A 639 27.37 -7.43 -20.74
N LEU A 640 27.76 -8.69 -20.60
CA LEU A 640 26.89 -9.80 -20.20
C LEU A 640 25.62 -9.94 -21.05
N ASN A 641 25.62 -9.50 -22.31
CA ASN A 641 24.50 -9.74 -23.21
C ASN A 641 24.69 -11.06 -23.98
N ARG A 642 23.56 -11.66 -24.37
CA ARG A 642 23.50 -12.85 -25.23
C ARG A 642 23.07 -12.44 -26.63
N PHE A 643 23.99 -12.48 -27.58
CA PHE A 643 23.72 -12.23 -29.00
C PHE A 643 23.57 -13.56 -29.75
N VAL A 644 22.38 -13.83 -30.32
CA VAL A 644 22.04 -15.10 -30.98
C VAL A 644 21.70 -14.92 -32.48
N ASN A 645 22.03 -15.93 -33.30
CA ASN A 645 21.98 -16.04 -34.75
C ASN A 645 22.90 -15.07 -35.50
N ASN A 646 24.17 -14.97 -35.09
CA ASN A 646 25.15 -14.01 -35.62
C ASN A 646 26.29 -14.63 -36.45
N GLY A 647 26.12 -15.87 -36.92
CA GLY A 647 27.16 -16.64 -37.63
C GLY A 647 27.99 -15.82 -38.64
N SER A 648 29.32 -15.85 -38.44
CA SER A 648 30.38 -15.25 -39.27
C SER A 648 30.38 -13.72 -39.45
N GLY A 649 29.61 -12.97 -38.66
CA GLY A 649 29.63 -11.51 -38.73
C GLY A 649 28.43 -10.88 -38.05
N THR A 650 28.39 -10.93 -36.72
CA THR A 650 27.53 -10.10 -35.87
C THR A 650 27.50 -8.69 -36.45
N ILE A 651 26.37 -8.28 -37.05
CA ILE A 651 26.21 -6.93 -37.62
C ILE A 651 25.90 -5.99 -36.46
N ILE A 652 26.84 -5.91 -35.53
CA ILE A 652 27.01 -4.73 -34.72
C ILE A 652 27.50 -3.67 -35.70
N HIS A 653 26.64 -2.71 -36.00
CA HIS A 653 27.00 -1.59 -36.86
C HIS A 653 27.32 -0.43 -35.95
N SER A 654 28.59 -0.06 -35.88
CA SER A 654 29.03 1.21 -35.35
C SER A 654 29.52 2.08 -36.49
N ASP A 655 29.13 3.36 -36.52
CA ASP A 655 29.69 4.29 -37.50
C ASP A 655 31.13 4.69 -37.13
N ASN A 656 31.98 4.91 -38.15
CA ASN A 656 33.38 5.29 -37.96
C ASN A 656 33.50 6.51 -37.01
N GLY A 657 33.92 6.28 -35.78
CA GLY A 657 34.18 7.31 -34.76
C GLY A 657 33.36 7.19 -33.47
N SER A 658 32.36 6.32 -33.42
CA SER A 658 31.75 5.90 -32.15
C SER A 658 32.71 4.96 -31.41
N VAL A 659 32.95 5.21 -30.12
CA VAL A 659 33.84 4.40 -29.27
C VAL A 659 33.06 3.93 -28.05
N ASN A 660 32.88 2.62 -27.89
CA ASN A 660 32.11 2.04 -26.79
C ASN A 660 32.91 0.98 -26.03
N ARG A 661 32.51 0.72 -24.78
CA ARG A 661 33.10 -0.32 -23.94
C ARG A 661 32.27 -1.59 -24.02
N TRP A 662 32.88 -2.67 -24.47
CA TRP A 662 32.23 -3.98 -24.67
C TRP A 662 32.45 -4.98 -23.53
N TYR A 663 32.73 -4.45 -22.33
CA TYR A 663 32.98 -5.19 -21.09
C TYR A 663 32.59 -4.34 -19.88
N SER A 664 32.50 -4.95 -18.70
CA SER A 664 32.12 -4.29 -17.45
C SER A 664 32.94 -3.03 -17.13
N ASP A 665 32.33 -2.04 -16.46
CA ASP A 665 32.98 -0.77 -16.11
C ASP A 665 34.15 -0.94 -15.10
N GLY A 666 34.19 -2.07 -14.40
CA GLY A 666 35.26 -2.46 -13.49
C GLY A 666 35.48 -3.97 -13.45
N LEU A 667 36.42 -4.40 -12.62
CA LEU A 667 36.60 -5.81 -12.30
C LEU A 667 35.37 -6.33 -11.55
N VAL A 668 34.91 -7.52 -11.94
CA VAL A 668 33.75 -8.20 -11.36
C VAL A 668 34.26 -9.49 -10.71
N ASN A 669 33.81 -9.78 -9.49
CA ASN A 669 33.99 -11.09 -8.87
C ASN A 669 32.88 -12.01 -9.39
N TYR A 670 33.25 -13.18 -9.92
CA TYR A 670 32.28 -14.11 -10.48
C TYR A 670 32.68 -15.56 -10.30
N ASP A 671 31.68 -16.43 -10.15
CA ASP A 671 31.87 -17.87 -10.22
C ASP A 671 31.53 -18.38 -11.62
N PHE A 672 32.44 -19.18 -12.16
CA PHE A 672 32.26 -19.91 -13.42
C PHE A 672 32.58 -21.38 -13.19
N MET A 673 31.61 -22.25 -13.48
CA MET A 673 31.72 -23.71 -13.25
C MET A 673 32.19 -24.10 -11.82
N GLY A 674 31.79 -23.33 -10.81
CA GLY A 674 32.12 -23.58 -9.40
C GLY A 674 33.53 -23.13 -8.97
N GLN A 675 34.21 -22.32 -9.78
CA GLN A 675 35.46 -21.66 -9.42
C GLN A 675 35.29 -20.14 -9.45
N SER A 676 35.91 -19.45 -8.48
CA SER A 676 35.83 -18.01 -8.34
C SER A 676 36.96 -17.29 -9.07
N PHE A 677 36.61 -16.24 -9.80
CA PHE A 677 37.52 -15.42 -10.58
C PHE A 677 37.23 -13.93 -10.32
N GLN A 678 38.22 -13.09 -10.65
CA GLN A 678 38.06 -11.63 -10.69
C GLN A 678 38.57 -11.14 -12.05
N GLY A 679 37.71 -10.48 -12.81
CA GLY A 679 38.04 -10.05 -14.17
C GLY A 679 37.00 -9.13 -14.80
N TYR A 680 37.31 -8.62 -15.98
CA TYR A 680 36.32 -7.92 -16.81
C TYR A 680 35.41 -8.94 -17.50
N LEU A 681 34.11 -8.73 -17.49
CA LEU A 681 33.14 -9.59 -18.18
C LEU A 681 32.64 -8.91 -19.45
N GLY A 682 32.81 -9.55 -20.61
CA GLY A 682 32.30 -9.09 -21.90
C GLY A 682 30.94 -9.70 -22.25
N ASN A 683 30.71 -10.01 -23.52
CA ASN A 683 29.42 -10.50 -24.04
C ASN A 683 29.53 -11.91 -24.65
N PHE A 684 28.40 -12.62 -24.72
CA PHE A 684 28.31 -13.91 -25.41
C PHE A 684 27.85 -13.72 -26.86
N PHE A 685 28.58 -14.31 -27.80
CA PHE A 685 28.28 -14.31 -29.23
C PHE A 685 28.16 -15.74 -29.74
N ASP A 686 27.01 -16.10 -30.31
CA ASP A 686 26.82 -17.45 -30.84
C ASP A 686 27.64 -17.71 -32.12
N GLY A 687 28.13 -18.95 -32.28
CA GLY A 687 28.90 -19.35 -33.46
C GLY A 687 30.38 -18.95 -33.47
N HIS A 688 30.91 -18.50 -32.33
CA HIS A 688 32.35 -18.27 -32.12
C HIS A 688 32.99 -19.44 -31.35
N ASP A 689 33.84 -20.22 -32.02
CA ASP A 689 34.72 -21.23 -31.39
C ASP A 689 36.02 -20.54 -30.96
N LEU A 690 36.07 -20.03 -29.73
CA LEU A 690 37.28 -19.41 -29.18
C LEU A 690 37.81 -20.22 -28.00
N THR A 691 39.14 -20.32 -27.91
CA THR A 691 39.85 -21.00 -26.84
C THR A 691 39.79 -20.21 -25.54
N ASP A 692 39.60 -20.92 -24.43
CA ASP A 692 39.69 -20.44 -23.05
C ASP A 692 40.74 -21.29 -22.33
N SER A 693 42.00 -20.84 -22.44
CA SER A 693 43.17 -21.63 -22.03
C SER A 693 43.37 -21.65 -20.52
N ASN A 694 42.90 -20.62 -19.82
CA ASN A 694 42.96 -20.50 -18.36
C ASN A 694 41.67 -20.98 -17.66
N SER A 695 40.64 -21.35 -18.43
CA SER A 695 39.36 -21.89 -17.94
C SER A 695 38.63 -20.93 -16.99
N ASP A 696 38.81 -19.62 -17.18
CA ASP A 696 38.12 -18.59 -16.40
C ASP A 696 36.76 -18.23 -17.01
N GLY A 697 36.38 -18.85 -18.14
CA GLY A 697 35.13 -18.58 -18.82
C GLY A 697 35.20 -17.36 -19.75
N ILE A 698 36.36 -16.73 -19.90
CA ILE A 698 36.59 -15.66 -20.85
C ILE A 698 37.45 -16.20 -22.00
N THR A 699 37.11 -15.84 -23.23
CA THR A 699 37.88 -16.31 -24.39
C THR A 699 39.18 -15.52 -24.53
N ASP A 700 40.27 -16.20 -24.90
CA ASP A 700 41.60 -15.59 -25.13
C ASP A 700 41.68 -14.72 -26.40
N THR A 701 40.64 -14.72 -27.24
CA THR A 701 40.61 -14.03 -28.52
C THR A 701 39.60 -12.88 -28.49
N VAL A 702 39.99 -11.71 -29.00
CA VAL A 702 39.08 -10.56 -29.12
C VAL A 702 38.06 -10.78 -30.23
N GLN A 703 36.83 -10.32 -30.01
CA GLN A 703 35.80 -10.33 -31.04
C GLN A 703 35.89 -9.06 -31.89
N VAL A 704 36.20 -9.20 -33.18
CA VAL A 704 36.29 -8.05 -34.10
C VAL A 704 34.90 -7.51 -34.41
N LEU A 705 34.66 -6.25 -34.07
CA LEU A 705 33.43 -5.51 -34.38
C LEU A 705 33.76 -4.39 -35.37
N MET A 706 33.23 -4.46 -36.59
CA MET A 706 33.56 -3.46 -37.61
C MET A 706 32.99 -2.08 -37.24
N GLY A 707 33.87 -1.07 -37.13
CA GLY A 707 33.50 0.34 -36.96
C GLY A 707 33.46 0.84 -35.51
N ASP A 708 33.72 -0.01 -34.52
CA ASP A 708 33.87 0.36 -33.11
C ASP A 708 35.23 -0.16 -32.61
N GLU A 709 36.18 0.75 -32.36
CA GLU A 709 37.52 0.40 -31.88
C GLU A 709 37.79 1.07 -30.53
N PRO A 710 38.25 0.32 -29.50
CA PRO A 710 38.74 -1.06 -29.59
C PRO A 710 37.64 -2.10 -29.75
N ALA A 711 37.92 -3.13 -30.58
CA ALA A 711 37.09 -4.32 -30.75
C ALA A 711 36.70 -5.00 -29.41
N ALA A 712 35.62 -5.80 -29.40
CA ALA A 712 35.07 -6.39 -28.18
C ALA A 712 36.06 -7.30 -27.44
N GLN A 713 36.57 -6.80 -26.31
CA GLN A 713 37.47 -7.49 -25.39
C GLN A 713 36.68 -8.38 -24.43
N TYR A 714 37.33 -9.43 -23.93
CA TYR A 714 36.78 -10.39 -22.95
C TYR A 714 35.46 -11.11 -23.36
N PRO A 715 35.31 -11.64 -24.59
CA PRO A 715 34.10 -12.41 -24.94
C PRO A 715 33.88 -13.60 -23.99
N LEU A 716 32.62 -13.92 -23.72
CA LEU A 716 32.24 -15.02 -22.84
C LEU A 716 32.23 -16.35 -23.60
N THR A 717 32.74 -17.42 -22.97
CA THR A 717 32.70 -18.77 -23.54
C THR A 717 31.31 -19.41 -23.45
N ARG A 718 30.47 -18.94 -22.53
CA ARG A 718 29.10 -19.42 -22.31
C ARG A 718 28.12 -18.27 -22.16
N GLU A 719 26.84 -18.62 -22.13
CA GLU A 719 25.77 -17.66 -21.95
C GLU A 719 25.86 -16.98 -20.57
N PRO A 720 25.50 -15.70 -20.43
CA PRO A 720 25.66 -14.91 -19.19
C PRO A 720 25.07 -15.56 -17.94
N GLU A 721 24.02 -16.37 -18.08
CA GLU A 721 23.41 -17.16 -17.00
C GLU A 721 24.35 -18.18 -16.32
N ASN A 722 25.52 -18.45 -16.91
CA ASN A 722 26.55 -19.34 -16.35
C ASN A 722 27.59 -18.61 -15.47
N TYR A 723 27.46 -17.30 -15.29
CA TYR A 723 28.37 -16.46 -14.51
C TYR A 723 27.61 -15.91 -13.31
N LEU A 724 27.91 -16.40 -12.10
CA LEU A 724 27.28 -15.93 -10.87
C LEU A 724 28.12 -14.78 -10.31
N ILE A 725 27.56 -13.57 -10.31
CA ILE A 725 28.23 -12.36 -9.86
C ILE A 725 27.98 -12.18 -8.36
N PHE A 726 29.03 -11.83 -7.62
CA PHE A 726 28.98 -11.53 -6.19
C PHE A 726 29.88 -10.34 -5.86
N ASP A 727 29.63 -9.73 -4.69
CA ASP A 727 30.39 -8.58 -4.20
C ASP A 727 31.71 -8.99 -3.55
#